data_AF-A0AA36MS62-F1
#
_entry.id   AF-A0AA36MS62-F1
#
_cell.length_a   1.000
_cell.length_b   1.000
_cell.length_c   1.000
_cell.angle_alpha   90.00
_cell.angle_beta   90.00
_cell.angle_gamma   90.00
#
_symmetry.space_group_name_H-M   'P 1'
#
loop_
_entity.id
_entity.type
_entity.pdbx_description
1 polymer ?
#
loop_
_entity_poly.entity_id
_entity_poly.type
_entity_poly.pdbx_seq_one_letter_code
_entity_poly.pdbx_strand_id
1 'polypeptide(L)'
;MAMMRTRTKSRGMCLCLLGIALALLVQPSTDFARGVPGLKEHAKRHPLHAGVARRAGAAQEDNSGQDRLDLEEVVAEAKRVVDNGTLKDMQVVMRKVQLTDPGKWNDLATKPELKQQLKKFVAEAALKALEEDLLLARQQQASAQRQVETAQRQVESAQRQVESAQRQVESAQEQEAMAVRRLARAATVLETAEDSGNATKVQEAKEEVKEAKEEVKEAKEEVKEAKEEVEKAERKVEKAERKVERAKKEVQAAKASGRTKESEADGQQAAIEAILSSSWTVRRPAPMKPALLGRTEAKRELLEYIRGVMDVANSIHWEQGTLPKCSMKATAGVKGIGKTRLLHEMCTTWLNETGAKVGLHVDFNGGSEWDASKGPENAFAQVLLQSAGMRRDDAEWCSAVLPWKKVMRALQQKLGLSKELLVVGVDEVMQLEQKCGTKPCCNFISTLMNTQDASLISGEFPVIFIWTALFESYMKERASQSGRKIATLISLKALPPDSLDRVPQEIRNAFEQTPGRRQLLRQLLGHPRLTFDALQDAFSVCGVPETTFALAQFRMIMISFAKLDQGKSLQSDEVRQWYSPSAIIATGVQDDLVSRGLVQAVQFGNSGHKSVLHPLILQSWAESHREPLANQIKKMFEEDAVIEAAHEKKFETVMLHFDAAVRLALEQESCTLEQLFPGASLKPESLREVLVLSGLRHRQNSVVELDSFDDVDEVMSSLQYGSIVVSQKRTEKGIEYLVPWTVPRKDHRQLLRSLQPTGPGEKDPNAHLLILGVQTKYVQEFVGKWPSVEDKAKKALAGLQANPKVLQALPVFYTTESTKEGRSLDNPNVYFNEVGLAELLLERTGPLRLFFEKRGKPLQNKLAGFG
;
A
#
# COMPACT_ATOMS: atom_id res chain seq x y z
N MET A 1 31.82 31.85 -13.85
CA MET A 1 30.78 30.82 -13.62
C MET A 1 31.16 29.44 -14.20
N ALA A 2 32.43 29.01 -14.12
CA ALA A 2 32.84 27.63 -14.40
C ALA A 2 34.27 27.39 -13.86
N MET A 3 34.41 27.05 -12.58
CA MET A 3 35.58 26.37 -11.98
C MET A 3 35.35 26.25 -10.47
N MET A 4 34.67 25.19 -10.04
CA MET A 4 34.78 24.61 -8.70
C MET A 4 34.04 23.27 -8.69
N ARG A 5 34.74 22.22 -9.15
CA ARG A 5 34.38 20.82 -8.93
C ARG A 5 35.63 20.08 -8.46
N THR A 6 36.04 20.28 -7.21
CA THR A 6 37.03 19.42 -6.57
C THR A 6 36.82 19.36 -5.06
N ARG A 7 36.81 18.11 -4.54
CA ARG A 7 36.94 17.68 -3.13
C ARG A 7 35.77 17.88 -2.16
N THR A 8 34.62 17.28 -2.44
CA THR A 8 33.65 16.84 -1.40
C THR A 8 33.37 15.33 -1.39
N LYS A 9 33.90 14.57 -2.37
CA LYS A 9 33.68 13.12 -2.50
C LYS A 9 34.40 12.24 -1.46
N SER A 10 35.39 12.75 -0.72
CA SER A 10 36.20 11.94 0.21
C SER A 10 35.54 11.73 1.59
N ARG A 11 34.65 12.62 2.04
CA ARG A 11 34.06 12.58 3.40
C ARG A 11 32.81 11.72 3.51
N GLY A 12 31.94 11.73 2.50
CA GLY A 12 30.83 10.77 2.40
C GLY A 12 31.32 9.33 2.25
N MET A 13 32.54 9.14 1.72
CA MET A 13 33.16 7.83 1.60
C MET A 13 33.52 7.24 2.97
N CYS A 14 34.02 8.02 3.95
CA CYS A 14 34.41 7.46 5.26
C CYS A 14 33.22 6.98 6.10
N LEU A 15 32.09 7.69 6.10
CA LEU A 15 30.87 7.24 6.80
C LEU A 15 30.18 6.07 6.09
N CYS A 16 30.14 6.06 4.75
CA CYS A 16 29.71 4.88 4.00
C CYS A 16 30.66 3.70 4.21
N LEU A 17 31.98 3.94 4.35
CA LEU A 17 32.99 2.90 4.59
C LEU A 17 33.00 2.42 6.04
N LEU A 18 32.61 3.25 7.01
CA LEU A 18 32.36 2.83 8.40
C LEU A 18 31.10 1.98 8.50
N GLY A 19 30.04 2.35 7.77
CA GLY A 19 28.85 1.52 7.58
C GLY A 19 29.15 0.21 6.85
N ILE A 20 30.03 0.23 5.85
CA ILE A 20 30.53 -0.97 5.16
C ILE A 20 31.45 -1.78 6.09
N ALA A 21 32.31 -1.18 6.92
CA ALA A 21 33.16 -1.91 7.86
C ALA A 21 32.35 -2.58 9.00
N LEU A 22 31.35 -1.88 9.54
CA LEU A 22 30.37 -2.44 10.48
C LEU A 22 29.47 -3.51 9.81
N ALA A 23 29.12 -3.35 8.54
CA ALA A 23 28.41 -4.39 7.77
C ALA A 23 29.31 -5.59 7.41
N LEU A 24 30.61 -5.37 7.16
CA LEU A 24 31.61 -6.41 6.86
C LEU A 24 32.08 -7.17 8.10
N LEU A 25 31.88 -6.59 9.30
CA LEU A 25 31.97 -7.28 10.60
C LEU A 25 30.75 -8.16 10.89
N VAL A 26 29.68 -8.06 10.09
CA VAL A 26 28.45 -8.86 10.23
C VAL A 26 28.37 -10.00 9.19
N GLN A 27 29.01 -9.92 8.01
CA GLN A 27 29.61 -11.03 7.21
C GLN A 27 30.03 -10.59 5.77
N PRO A 28 30.91 -11.34 5.06
CA PRO A 28 31.31 -11.10 3.67
C PRO A 28 30.60 -12.03 2.66
N SER A 29 30.33 -11.55 1.44
CA SER A 29 30.20 -12.44 0.28
C SER A 29 30.89 -11.87 -0.95
N THR A 30 31.85 -12.62 -1.48
CA THR A 30 32.40 -12.48 -2.82
C THR A 30 31.64 -13.42 -3.76
N ASP A 31 30.69 -12.87 -4.51
CA ASP A 31 30.23 -13.47 -5.77
C ASP A 31 29.88 -12.35 -6.75
N PHE A 32 30.91 -11.86 -7.46
CA PHE A 32 30.73 -10.98 -8.61
C PHE A 32 31.57 -11.38 -9.83
N ALA A 33 32.12 -12.60 -9.82
CA ALA A 33 33.00 -13.07 -10.89
C ALA A 33 32.63 -14.48 -11.36
N ARG A 34 31.36 -14.70 -11.72
CA ARG A 34 30.91 -15.68 -12.73
C ARG A 34 29.39 -15.58 -12.91
N GLY A 35 28.97 -15.11 -14.09
CA GLY A 35 27.63 -15.39 -14.63
C GLY A 35 26.63 -14.23 -14.68
N VAL A 36 26.71 -13.37 -15.69
CA VAL A 36 25.53 -12.83 -16.39
C VAL A 36 25.86 -12.65 -17.89
N PRO A 37 25.12 -13.28 -18.81
CA PRO A 37 25.23 -13.04 -20.25
C PRO A 37 24.42 -11.79 -20.62
N GLY A 38 25.05 -10.80 -21.26
CA GLY A 38 24.34 -9.66 -21.84
C GLY A 38 24.99 -8.30 -21.61
N LEU A 39 26.21 -8.12 -22.11
CA LEU A 39 26.87 -6.80 -22.13
C LEU A 39 27.77 -6.63 -23.37
N LYS A 40 27.32 -7.14 -24.52
CA LYS A 40 28.01 -7.02 -25.81
C LYS A 40 27.40 -6.02 -26.80
N GLU A 41 26.31 -5.32 -26.47
CA GLU A 41 25.63 -4.45 -27.47
C GLU A 41 25.65 -2.94 -27.20
N HIS A 42 26.29 -2.45 -26.13
CA HIS A 42 26.29 -1.01 -25.84
C HIS A 42 27.66 -0.30 -25.87
N ALA A 43 28.72 -0.98 -26.31
CA ALA A 43 30.07 -0.40 -26.42
C ALA A 43 30.54 -0.27 -27.89
N LYS A 44 29.73 0.38 -28.75
CA LYS A 44 30.08 0.63 -30.16
C LYS A 44 30.19 2.11 -30.55
N ARG A 45 30.28 3.06 -29.61
CA ARG A 45 30.52 4.48 -29.94
C ARG A 45 31.51 5.14 -28.99
N HIS A 46 32.62 5.61 -29.57
CA HIS A 46 33.71 6.47 -29.07
C HIS A 46 34.98 5.78 -28.51
N PRO A 47 36.15 6.00 -29.16
CA PRO A 47 37.45 5.52 -28.70
C PRO A 47 38.16 6.59 -27.88
N LEU A 48 38.87 6.20 -26.82
CA LEU A 48 40.16 6.75 -26.37
C LEU A 48 40.64 5.96 -25.14
N HIS A 49 41.93 5.61 -25.14
CA HIS A 49 42.71 4.87 -24.12
C HIS A 49 42.73 3.33 -24.21
N ALA A 50 43.48 2.83 -25.19
CA ALA A 50 44.11 1.51 -25.13
C ALA A 50 45.54 1.66 -24.61
N GLY A 51 45.89 1.01 -23.50
CA GLY A 51 47.27 1.04 -23.02
C GLY A 51 47.60 0.49 -21.63
N VAL A 52 46.88 -0.50 -21.08
CA VAL A 52 47.39 -1.29 -19.92
C VAL A 52 46.76 -2.70 -19.93
N ALA A 53 47.23 -3.58 -20.81
CA ALA A 53 46.89 -5.01 -20.77
C ALA A 53 47.96 -5.86 -21.47
N ARG A 54 49.22 -5.76 -21.02
CA ARG A 54 50.28 -6.75 -21.29
C ARG A 54 51.24 -6.75 -20.11
N ARG A 55 50.90 -7.49 -19.05
CA ARG A 55 51.78 -7.99 -17.96
C ARG A 55 50.88 -8.63 -16.88
N ALA A 56 50.27 -9.77 -17.20
CA ALA A 56 49.61 -10.62 -16.21
C ALA A 56 49.45 -12.04 -16.79
N GLY A 57 50.58 -12.66 -17.13
CA GLY A 57 50.58 -13.99 -17.73
C GLY A 57 52.00 -14.56 -17.77
N ALA A 58 52.57 -14.78 -16.58
CA ALA A 58 53.72 -15.67 -16.33
C ALA A 58 54.12 -15.54 -14.85
N ALA A 59 53.58 -16.39 -13.99
CA ALA A 59 54.15 -16.82 -12.71
C ALA A 59 53.09 -17.67 -11.99
N GLN A 60 53.05 -18.95 -12.29
CA GLN A 60 52.37 -19.94 -11.48
C GLN A 60 53.29 -21.16 -11.42
N GLU A 61 54.19 -21.14 -10.44
CA GLU A 61 54.91 -22.31 -9.96
C GLU A 61 55.34 -22.06 -8.51
N ASP A 62 55.09 -23.09 -7.70
CA ASP A 62 55.53 -23.35 -6.32
C ASP A 62 55.37 -22.28 -5.24
N ASN A 63 54.34 -22.49 -4.40
CA ASN A 63 54.37 -22.06 -3.00
C ASN A 63 53.59 -23.06 -2.13
N SER A 64 54.25 -24.17 -1.77
CA SER A 64 53.77 -25.22 -0.86
C SER A 64 54.19 -24.99 0.61
N GLY A 65 54.36 -23.72 1.01
CA GLY A 65 54.57 -23.31 2.41
C GLY A 65 53.38 -22.50 2.91
N GLN A 66 52.31 -23.17 3.33
CA GLN A 66 51.12 -22.50 3.88
C GLN A 66 51.29 -22.38 5.40
N ASP A 67 51.97 -21.32 5.83
CA ASP A 67 52.09 -20.97 7.24
C ASP A 67 50.69 -20.77 7.84
N ARG A 68 50.33 -21.69 8.75
CA ARG A 68 49.11 -21.63 9.55
C ARG A 68 49.23 -20.47 10.52
N LEU A 69 48.54 -19.36 10.24
CA LEU A 69 48.36 -18.28 11.22
C LEU A 69 47.50 -18.78 12.39
N ASP A 70 48.03 -18.62 13.60
CA ASP A 70 47.34 -18.89 14.86
C ASP A 70 46.32 -17.77 15.16
N LEU A 71 45.16 -18.10 15.74
CA LEU A 71 44.16 -17.08 16.14
C LEU A 71 44.73 -16.10 17.17
N GLU A 72 45.62 -16.57 18.03
CA GLU A 72 46.31 -15.71 19.00
C GLU A 72 47.22 -14.70 18.30
N GLU A 73 47.81 -15.09 17.17
CA GLU A 73 48.61 -14.20 16.33
C GLU A 73 47.75 -13.14 15.64
N VAL A 74 46.55 -13.50 15.20
CA VAL A 74 45.55 -12.56 14.66
C VAL A 74 45.12 -11.54 15.71
N VAL A 75 44.87 -11.96 16.95
CA VAL A 75 44.50 -11.05 18.03
C VAL A 75 45.68 -10.19 18.46
N ALA A 76 46.90 -10.74 18.47
CA ALA A 76 48.11 -9.97 18.69
C ALA A 76 48.33 -8.92 17.59
N GLU A 77 48.07 -9.27 16.33
CA GLU A 77 48.19 -8.35 15.19
C GLU A 77 47.09 -7.29 15.19
N ALA A 78 45.84 -7.65 15.51
CA ALA A 78 44.75 -6.70 15.70
C ALA A 78 45.07 -5.71 16.83
N LYS A 79 45.64 -6.19 17.94
CA LYS A 79 46.11 -5.35 19.03
C LYS A 79 47.27 -4.44 18.60
N ARG A 80 48.27 -4.95 17.87
CA ARG A 80 49.35 -4.13 17.29
C ARG A 80 48.81 -3.03 16.38
N VAL A 81 47.76 -3.33 15.61
CA VAL A 81 47.10 -2.36 14.73
C VAL A 81 46.29 -1.34 15.52
N VAL A 82 45.65 -1.70 16.64
CA VAL A 82 45.05 -0.71 17.54
C VAL A 82 46.12 0.22 18.13
N ASP A 83 47.23 -0.34 18.57
CA ASP A 83 48.31 0.42 19.20
C ASP A 83 48.98 1.37 18.17
N ASN A 84 49.29 0.88 16.96
CA ASN A 84 50.20 1.55 16.04
C ASN A 84 49.69 1.69 14.57
N GLY A 85 48.54 1.12 14.22
CA GLY A 85 48.02 1.07 12.85
C GLY A 85 46.82 1.97 12.60
N THR A 86 46.40 2.03 11.34
CA THR A 86 45.22 2.78 10.88
C THR A 86 43.97 1.89 10.82
N LEU A 87 42.79 2.50 10.73
CA LEU A 87 41.53 1.76 10.48
C LEU A 87 41.62 0.89 9.19
N LYS A 88 42.41 1.32 8.19
CA LYS A 88 42.65 0.52 6.98
C LYS A 88 43.53 -0.69 7.25
N ASP A 89 44.51 -0.58 8.13
CA ASP A 89 45.32 -1.72 8.54
C ASP A 89 44.46 -2.72 9.32
N MET A 90 43.52 -2.24 10.12
CA MET A 90 42.54 -3.10 10.79
C MET A 90 41.63 -3.78 9.78
N GLN A 91 41.24 -3.09 8.70
CA GLN A 91 40.52 -3.71 7.58
C GLN A 91 41.37 -4.75 6.83
N VAL A 92 42.69 -4.57 6.72
CA VAL A 92 43.61 -5.55 6.12
C VAL A 92 43.76 -6.76 7.03
N VAL A 93 43.87 -6.59 8.34
CA VAL A 93 43.84 -7.69 9.31
C VAL A 93 42.52 -8.44 9.19
N MET A 94 41.38 -7.74 9.25
CA MET A 94 40.05 -8.35 9.09
C MET A 94 39.88 -9.07 7.74
N ARG A 95 40.41 -8.54 6.64
CA ARG A 95 40.40 -9.20 5.32
C ARG A 95 41.33 -10.40 5.25
N LYS A 96 42.54 -10.33 5.80
CA LYS A 96 43.48 -11.46 5.84
C LYS A 96 42.85 -12.63 6.61
N VAL A 97 42.18 -12.34 7.71
CA VAL A 97 41.43 -13.33 8.51
C VAL A 97 40.23 -13.87 7.73
N GLN A 98 39.55 -13.05 6.90
CA GLN A 98 38.47 -13.53 6.01
C GLN A 98 38.97 -14.38 4.82
N LEU A 99 40.17 -14.13 4.31
CA LEU A 99 40.69 -14.77 3.09
C LEU A 99 41.48 -16.07 3.33
N THR A 100 41.99 -16.31 4.54
CA THR A 100 42.93 -17.41 4.79
C THR A 100 42.25 -18.73 5.17
N ASP A 101 41.09 -18.72 5.85
CA ASP A 101 40.27 -19.93 6.07
C ASP A 101 38.89 -19.57 6.67
N PRO A 102 37.78 -19.61 5.90
CA PRO A 102 36.43 -19.34 6.42
C PRO A 102 36.01 -20.27 7.57
N GLY A 103 36.57 -21.49 7.64
CA GLY A 103 36.23 -22.49 8.67
C GLY A 103 36.70 -22.11 10.07
N LYS A 104 37.81 -21.37 10.20
CA LYS A 104 38.35 -20.94 11.51
C LYS A 104 37.59 -19.77 12.14
N TRP A 105 36.77 -19.03 11.38
CA TRP A 105 35.86 -18.04 11.96
C TRP A 105 34.80 -18.69 12.85
N ASN A 106 34.43 -19.95 12.58
CA ASN A 106 33.54 -20.73 13.44
C ASN A 106 34.23 -21.18 14.74
N ASP A 107 35.55 -21.42 14.74
CA ASP A 107 36.32 -21.68 15.97
C ASP A 107 36.40 -20.43 16.88
N LEU A 108 36.29 -19.23 16.31
CA LEU A 108 36.13 -17.98 17.08
C LEU A 108 34.77 -17.91 17.80
N ALA A 109 33.77 -18.70 17.39
CA ALA A 109 32.50 -18.83 18.09
C ALA A 109 32.60 -19.73 19.34
N THR A 110 33.58 -20.64 19.40
CA THR A 110 33.82 -21.50 20.58
C THR A 110 34.69 -20.83 21.65
N LYS A 111 35.32 -19.68 21.35
CA LYS A 111 36.13 -18.87 22.28
C LYS A 111 35.54 -17.46 22.47
N PRO A 112 34.46 -17.29 23.27
CA PRO A 112 33.73 -16.02 23.41
C PRO A 112 34.60 -14.87 23.92
N GLU A 113 35.63 -15.17 24.71
CA GLU A 113 36.59 -14.21 25.25
C GLU A 113 37.39 -13.50 24.14
N LEU A 114 37.87 -14.25 23.14
CA LEU A 114 38.60 -13.69 21.99
C LEU A 114 37.70 -12.85 21.09
N LYS A 115 36.44 -13.28 20.90
CA LYS A 115 35.43 -12.50 20.15
C LYS A 115 35.12 -11.17 20.83
N GLN A 116 35.02 -11.17 22.16
CA GLN A 116 34.80 -9.96 22.94
C GLN A 116 36.02 -9.04 22.92
N GLN A 117 37.24 -9.60 22.98
CA GLN A 117 38.48 -8.84 22.78
C GLN A 117 38.56 -8.20 21.40
N LEU A 118 38.22 -8.94 20.33
CA LEU A 118 38.22 -8.40 18.97
C LEU A 118 37.18 -7.29 18.78
N LYS A 119 35.96 -7.44 19.34
CA LYS A 119 34.94 -6.38 19.37
C LYS A 119 35.46 -5.14 20.09
N LYS A 120 36.15 -5.32 21.22
CA LYS A 120 36.78 -4.23 21.96
C LYS A 120 37.84 -3.52 21.11
N PHE A 121 38.72 -4.26 20.45
CA PHE A 121 39.76 -3.68 19.58
C PHE A 121 39.20 -2.94 18.37
N VAL A 122 38.13 -3.45 17.75
CA VAL A 122 37.44 -2.74 16.66
C VAL A 122 36.78 -1.46 17.17
N ALA A 123 36.15 -1.49 18.34
CA ALA A 123 35.55 -0.31 18.95
C ALA A 123 36.63 0.73 19.29
N GLU A 124 37.76 0.32 19.86
CA GLU A 124 38.91 1.17 20.15
C GLU A 124 39.51 1.77 18.86
N ALA A 125 39.67 0.98 17.80
CA ALA A 125 40.14 1.47 16.50
C ALA A 125 39.17 2.47 15.86
N ALA A 126 37.86 2.23 15.97
CA ALA A 126 36.83 3.15 15.48
C ALA A 126 36.82 4.45 16.27
N LEU A 127 37.01 4.38 17.59
CA LEU A 127 37.10 5.54 18.47
C LEU A 127 38.35 6.38 18.16
N LYS A 128 39.50 5.72 17.97
CA LYS A 128 40.76 6.35 17.54
C LYS A 128 40.62 7.03 16.17
N ALA A 129 39.93 6.39 15.21
CA ALA A 129 39.64 6.99 13.91
C ALA A 129 38.72 8.22 14.02
N LEU A 130 37.74 8.18 14.94
CA LEU A 130 36.86 9.32 15.20
C LEU A 130 37.62 10.48 15.86
N GLU A 131 38.53 10.18 16.78
CA GLU A 131 39.45 11.15 17.39
C GLU A 131 40.39 11.77 16.34
N GLU A 132 40.91 10.98 15.39
CA GLU A 132 41.71 11.48 14.26
C GLU A 132 40.89 12.39 13.34
N ASP A 133 39.64 12.05 13.03
CA ASP A 133 38.74 12.90 12.24
C ASP A 133 38.39 14.20 12.97
N LEU A 134 38.19 14.13 14.29
CA LEU A 134 37.98 15.30 15.15
C LEU A 134 39.24 16.17 15.20
N LEU A 135 40.43 15.55 15.28
CA LEU A 135 41.72 16.23 15.24
C LEU A 135 41.93 16.90 13.88
N LEU A 136 41.59 16.23 12.76
CA LEU A 136 41.61 16.79 11.41
C LEU A 136 40.64 17.96 11.27
N ALA A 137 39.44 17.87 11.85
CA ALA A 137 38.48 18.97 11.88
C ALA A 137 39.03 20.16 12.67
N ARG A 138 39.65 19.93 13.84
CA ARG A 138 40.36 20.96 14.63
C ARG A 138 41.55 21.56 13.88
N GLN A 139 42.32 20.75 13.17
CA GLN A 139 43.42 21.23 12.32
C GLN A 139 42.92 22.06 11.14
N GLN A 140 41.79 21.68 10.53
CA GLN A 140 41.16 22.49 9.48
C GLN A 140 40.64 23.81 10.02
N GLN A 141 40.03 23.81 11.20
CA GLN A 141 39.64 25.05 11.89
C GLN A 141 40.86 25.92 12.17
N ALA A 142 41.94 25.35 12.70
CA ALA A 142 43.19 26.08 12.96
C ALA A 142 43.83 26.61 11.66
N SER A 143 43.78 25.83 10.58
CA SER A 143 44.26 26.24 9.26
C SER A 143 43.44 27.39 8.69
N ALA A 144 42.11 27.31 8.77
CA ALA A 144 41.22 28.40 8.37
C ALA A 144 41.48 29.66 9.21
N GLN A 145 41.73 29.52 10.52
CA GLN A 145 42.06 30.63 11.39
C GLN A 145 43.41 31.27 11.03
N ARG A 146 44.44 30.46 10.73
CA ARG A 146 45.73 30.95 10.21
C ARG A 146 45.59 31.66 8.87
N GLN A 147 44.68 31.21 8.00
CA GLN A 147 44.38 31.88 6.73
C GLN A 147 43.74 33.26 6.97
N VAL A 148 42.84 33.37 7.94
CA VAL A 148 42.27 34.67 8.37
C VAL A 148 43.38 35.58 8.90
N GLU A 149 44.24 35.10 9.79
CA GLU A 149 45.38 35.87 10.32
C GLU A 149 46.34 36.32 9.22
N THR A 150 46.64 35.43 8.26
CA THR A 150 47.52 35.75 7.12
C THR A 150 46.88 36.81 6.22
N ALA A 151 45.59 36.68 5.94
CA ALA A 151 44.86 37.67 5.15
C ALA A 151 44.79 39.03 5.88
N GLN A 152 44.65 39.03 7.20
CA GLN A 152 44.66 40.25 8.01
C GLN A 152 46.02 40.95 7.98
N ARG A 153 47.13 40.19 8.08
CA ARG A 153 48.49 40.74 7.88
C ARG A 153 48.70 41.30 6.46
N GLN A 154 48.07 40.71 5.44
CA GLN A 154 48.11 41.24 4.07
C GLN A 154 47.36 42.56 3.95
N VAL A 155 46.22 42.72 4.64
CA VAL A 155 45.50 43.99 4.72
C VAL A 155 46.38 45.05 5.40
N GLU A 156 46.97 44.75 6.56
CA GLU A 156 47.85 45.68 7.27
C GLU A 156 49.06 46.10 6.42
N SER A 157 49.67 45.16 5.70
CA SER A 157 50.79 45.47 4.79
C SER A 157 50.35 46.37 3.62
N ALA A 158 49.20 46.10 3.02
CA ALA A 158 48.65 46.93 1.94
C ALA A 158 48.28 48.33 2.45
N GLN A 159 47.77 48.46 3.68
CA GLN A 159 47.45 49.73 4.29
C GLN A 159 48.71 50.59 4.53
N ARG A 160 49.82 49.98 4.97
CA ARG A 160 51.12 50.66 5.05
C ARG A 160 51.65 51.12 3.69
N GLN A 161 51.36 50.38 2.61
CA GLN A 161 51.71 50.81 1.25
C GLN A 161 50.92 52.03 0.83
N VAL A 162 49.62 52.09 1.15
CA VAL A 162 48.78 53.29 0.92
C VAL A 162 49.35 54.49 1.69
N GLU A 163 49.66 54.33 2.98
CA GLU A 163 50.26 55.41 3.78
C GLU A 163 51.59 55.91 3.20
N SER A 164 52.44 55.00 2.72
CA SER A 164 53.71 55.36 2.08
C SER A 164 53.49 56.12 0.76
N ALA A 165 52.52 55.69 -0.06
CA ALA A 165 52.20 56.37 -1.32
C ALA A 165 51.57 57.74 -1.07
N GLN A 166 50.72 57.88 -0.04
CA GLN A 166 50.17 59.17 0.37
C GLN A 166 51.27 60.16 0.78
N ARG A 167 52.28 59.72 1.54
CA ARG A 167 53.44 60.57 1.86
C ARG A 167 54.25 61.00 0.63
N GLN A 168 54.33 60.15 -0.40
CA GLN A 168 54.96 60.52 -1.68
C GLN A 168 54.15 61.59 -2.41
N VAL A 169 52.81 61.49 -2.39
CA VAL A 169 51.94 62.54 -2.94
C VAL A 169 52.14 63.86 -2.20
N GLU A 170 52.20 63.85 -0.86
CA GLU A 170 52.47 65.06 -0.06
C GLU A 170 53.83 65.68 -0.42
N SER A 171 54.89 64.87 -0.51
CA SER A 171 56.22 65.34 -0.92
C SER A 171 56.23 65.93 -2.33
N ALA A 172 55.55 65.30 -3.30
CA ALA A 172 55.46 65.80 -4.67
C ALA A 172 54.65 67.12 -4.73
N GLN A 173 53.59 67.25 -3.93
CA GLN A 173 52.82 68.49 -3.81
C GLN A 173 53.65 69.63 -3.21
N GLU A 174 54.52 69.34 -2.24
CA GLU A 174 55.46 70.32 -1.70
C GLU A 174 56.49 70.78 -2.75
N GLN A 175 56.99 69.86 -3.59
CA GLN A 175 57.87 70.18 -4.71
C GLN A 175 57.16 71.03 -5.77
N GLU A 176 55.92 70.68 -6.14
CA GLU A 176 55.09 71.50 -7.03
C GLU A 176 54.90 72.90 -6.45
N ALA A 177 54.56 73.03 -5.15
CA ALA A 177 54.41 74.31 -4.49
C ALA A 177 55.71 75.14 -4.50
N MET A 178 56.87 74.50 -4.35
CA MET A 178 58.18 75.15 -4.42
C MET A 178 58.50 75.65 -5.84
N ALA A 179 58.23 74.83 -6.86
CA ALA A 179 58.41 75.19 -8.27
C ALA A 179 57.48 76.36 -8.67
N VAL A 180 56.22 76.34 -8.21
CA VAL A 180 55.27 77.45 -8.43
C VAL A 180 55.77 78.75 -7.78
N ARG A 181 56.34 78.68 -6.57
CA ARG A 181 56.96 79.86 -5.93
C ARG A 181 58.17 80.37 -6.69
N ARG A 182 59.01 79.48 -7.24
CA ARG A 182 60.15 79.86 -8.11
C ARG A 182 59.68 80.57 -9.37
N LEU A 183 58.65 80.02 -10.03
CA LEU A 183 58.04 80.64 -11.20
C LEU A 183 57.49 82.04 -10.88
N ALA A 184 56.83 82.20 -9.74
CA ALA A 184 56.34 83.51 -9.30
C ALA A 184 57.49 84.51 -9.09
N ARG A 185 58.62 84.07 -8.50
CA ARG A 185 59.81 84.92 -8.34
C ARG A 185 60.45 85.28 -9.69
N ALA A 186 60.65 84.30 -10.57
CA ALA A 186 61.18 84.53 -11.91
C ALA A 186 60.31 85.52 -12.70
N ALA A 187 58.98 85.43 -12.55
CA ALA A 187 58.04 86.38 -13.15
C ALA A 187 58.23 87.81 -12.60
N THR A 188 58.42 87.97 -11.28
CA THR A 188 58.72 89.30 -10.71
C THR A 188 60.08 89.83 -11.17
N VAL A 189 61.10 88.98 -11.31
CA VAL A 189 62.41 89.37 -11.84
C VAL A 189 62.26 89.85 -13.29
N LEU A 190 61.47 89.16 -14.10
CA LEU A 190 61.16 89.58 -15.46
C LEU A 190 60.46 90.94 -15.52
N GLU A 191 59.44 91.17 -14.68
CA GLU A 191 58.75 92.46 -14.58
C GLU A 191 59.72 93.59 -14.23
N THR A 192 60.58 93.39 -13.20
CA THR A 192 61.60 94.39 -12.85
C THR A 192 62.66 94.61 -13.93
N ALA A 193 62.99 93.57 -14.71
CA ALA A 193 63.92 93.67 -15.82
C ALA A 193 63.32 94.45 -16.99
N GLU A 194 62.04 94.21 -17.30
CA GLU A 194 61.29 94.94 -18.32
C GLU A 194 61.17 96.43 -17.97
N ASP A 195 60.86 96.75 -16.71
CA ASP A 195 60.81 98.13 -16.20
C ASP A 195 62.16 98.86 -16.30
N SER A 196 63.27 98.14 -16.23
CA SER A 196 64.63 98.72 -16.31
C SER A 196 65.06 99.13 -17.72
N GLY A 197 64.33 98.70 -18.76
CA GLY A 197 64.65 98.95 -20.17
C GLY A 197 65.92 98.25 -20.68
N ASN A 198 66.56 97.40 -19.88
CA ASN A 198 67.77 96.67 -20.26
C ASN A 198 67.42 95.35 -20.97
N ALA A 199 67.55 95.34 -22.29
CA ALA A 199 67.21 94.19 -23.13
C ALA A 199 67.91 92.88 -22.73
N THR A 200 69.15 92.95 -22.23
CA THR A 200 69.91 91.75 -21.82
C THR A 200 69.32 91.12 -20.57
N LYS A 201 68.93 91.93 -19.58
CA LYS A 201 68.28 91.44 -18.34
C LYS A 201 66.90 90.86 -18.61
N VAL A 202 66.16 91.42 -19.56
CA VAL A 202 64.85 90.89 -19.98
C VAL A 202 65.01 89.50 -20.59
N GLN A 203 66.06 89.28 -21.39
CA GLN A 203 66.29 87.99 -22.03
C GLN A 203 66.72 86.90 -21.02
N GLU A 204 67.59 87.24 -20.07
CA GLU A 204 67.96 86.35 -18.96
C GLU A 204 66.73 85.98 -18.11
N ALA A 205 65.91 86.97 -17.75
CA ALA A 205 64.70 86.72 -16.95
C ALA A 205 63.64 85.91 -17.72
N LYS A 206 63.56 86.02 -19.06
CA LYS A 206 62.67 85.18 -19.88
C LYS A 206 63.09 83.71 -19.89
N GLU A 207 64.40 83.42 -19.94
CA GLU A 207 64.90 82.05 -19.82
C GLU A 207 64.66 81.51 -18.40
N GLU A 208 64.87 82.30 -17.34
CA GLU A 208 64.58 81.87 -15.96
C GLU A 208 63.08 81.53 -15.76
N VAL A 209 62.17 82.33 -16.33
CA VAL A 209 60.73 82.02 -16.33
C VAL A 209 60.42 80.74 -17.10
N LYS A 210 61.13 80.48 -18.20
CA LYS A 210 60.92 79.28 -19.02
C LYS A 210 61.41 78.03 -18.31
N GLU A 211 62.59 78.07 -17.69
CA GLU A 211 63.10 76.99 -16.83
C GLU A 211 62.13 76.72 -15.67
N ALA A 212 61.65 77.77 -14.99
CA ALA A 212 60.69 77.61 -13.89
C ALA A 212 59.32 77.06 -14.35
N LYS A 213 58.89 77.31 -15.59
CA LYS A 213 57.68 76.69 -16.16
C LYS A 213 57.84 75.20 -16.42
N GLU A 214 59.00 74.76 -16.90
CA GLU A 214 59.29 73.34 -17.09
C GLU A 214 59.42 72.63 -15.72
N GLU A 215 60.07 73.23 -14.70
CA GLU A 215 60.09 72.67 -13.33
C GLU A 215 58.67 72.44 -12.77
N VAL A 216 57.74 73.39 -12.98
CA VAL A 216 56.34 73.24 -12.55
C VAL A 216 55.63 72.12 -13.31
N LYS A 217 55.94 71.92 -14.59
CA LYS A 217 55.33 70.88 -15.41
C LYS A 217 55.81 69.49 -15.00
N GLU A 218 57.11 69.33 -14.73
CA GLU A 218 57.70 68.09 -14.21
C GLU A 218 57.08 67.74 -12.84
N ALA A 219 57.01 68.69 -11.91
CA ALA A 219 56.42 68.47 -10.59
C ALA A 219 54.94 68.07 -10.66
N LYS A 220 54.17 68.61 -11.62
CA LYS A 220 52.77 68.21 -11.85
C LYS A 220 52.61 66.78 -12.34
N GLU A 221 53.50 66.31 -13.21
CA GLU A 221 53.48 64.91 -13.66
C GLU A 221 53.90 63.96 -12.51
N GLU A 222 54.87 64.33 -11.68
CA GLU A 222 55.23 63.54 -10.48
C GLU A 222 54.06 63.39 -9.50
N VAL A 223 53.31 64.48 -9.24
CA VAL A 223 52.09 64.42 -8.40
C VAL A 223 51.04 63.48 -9.01
N LYS A 224 50.91 63.46 -10.34
CA LYS A 224 49.95 62.60 -11.04
C LYS A 224 50.36 61.13 -10.94
N GLU A 225 51.63 60.80 -11.18
CA GLU A 225 52.15 59.43 -11.01
C GLU A 225 51.99 58.93 -9.57
N ALA A 226 52.27 59.79 -8.57
CA ALA A 226 52.09 59.44 -7.17
C ALA A 226 50.62 59.15 -6.81
N LYS A 227 49.67 59.91 -7.37
CA LYS A 227 48.22 59.65 -7.19
C LYS A 227 47.77 58.33 -7.81
N GLU A 228 48.29 57.96 -8.98
CA GLU A 228 47.97 56.68 -9.62
C GLU A 228 48.49 55.49 -8.80
N GLU A 229 49.64 55.60 -8.14
CA GLU A 229 50.15 54.57 -7.23
C GLU A 229 49.30 54.41 -5.96
N VAL A 230 48.76 55.51 -5.41
CA VAL A 230 47.78 55.45 -4.31
C VAL A 230 46.54 54.66 -4.72
N GLU A 231 45.97 54.95 -5.90
CA GLU A 231 44.77 54.24 -6.39
C GLU A 231 45.03 52.73 -6.59
N LYS A 232 46.20 52.36 -7.12
CA LYS A 232 46.61 50.95 -7.23
C LYS A 232 46.74 50.28 -5.85
N ALA A 233 47.23 50.99 -4.84
CA ALA A 233 47.37 50.48 -3.48
C ALA A 233 45.99 50.29 -2.81
N GLU A 234 45.06 51.23 -2.96
CA GLU A 234 43.69 51.13 -2.43
C GLU A 234 42.92 49.92 -3.01
N ARG A 235 43.02 49.69 -4.33
CA ARG A 235 42.41 48.50 -4.97
C ARG A 235 42.96 47.18 -4.42
N LYS A 236 44.23 47.14 -3.99
CA LYS A 236 44.82 45.94 -3.34
C LYS A 236 44.23 45.72 -1.95
N VAL A 237 44.00 46.79 -1.18
CA VAL A 237 43.34 46.73 0.14
C VAL A 237 41.93 46.18 0.00
N GLU A 238 41.11 46.72 -0.90
CA GLU A 238 39.73 46.27 -1.13
C GLU A 238 39.67 44.77 -1.48
N LYS A 239 40.58 44.30 -2.34
CA LYS A 239 40.67 42.88 -2.71
C LYS A 239 41.08 41.99 -1.54
N ALA A 240 41.90 42.49 -0.62
CA ALA A 240 42.30 41.77 0.59
C ALA A 240 41.15 41.70 1.62
N GLU A 241 40.40 42.79 1.81
CA GLU A 241 39.23 42.84 2.69
C GLU A 241 38.13 41.86 2.27
N ARG A 242 37.80 41.80 0.97
CA ARG A 242 36.83 40.83 0.42
C ARG A 242 37.23 39.38 0.70
N LYS A 243 38.53 39.06 0.69
CA LYS A 243 39.03 37.71 1.03
C LYS A 243 38.83 37.42 2.52
N VAL A 244 39.09 38.39 3.39
CA VAL A 244 38.86 38.27 4.84
C VAL A 244 37.37 38.03 5.13
N GLU A 245 36.47 38.77 4.48
CA GLU A 245 35.03 38.63 4.70
C GLU A 245 34.50 37.24 4.27
N ARG A 246 34.97 36.73 3.13
CA ARG A 246 34.63 35.38 2.67
C ARG A 246 35.10 34.30 3.65
N ALA A 247 36.35 34.41 4.14
CA ALA A 247 36.88 33.49 5.13
C ALA A 247 36.08 33.52 6.45
N LYS A 248 35.64 34.71 6.90
CA LYS A 248 34.76 34.84 8.08
C LYS A 248 33.41 34.13 7.89
N LYS A 249 32.77 34.26 6.72
CA LYS A 249 31.49 33.58 6.41
C LYS A 249 31.65 32.05 6.40
N GLU A 250 32.74 31.53 5.86
CA GLU A 250 33.03 30.08 5.85
C GLU A 250 33.24 29.53 7.28
N VAL A 251 33.95 30.27 8.14
CA VAL A 251 34.12 29.92 9.57
C VAL A 251 32.78 29.93 10.32
N GLN A 252 31.91 30.90 10.06
CA GLN A 252 30.58 30.96 10.69
C GLN A 252 29.67 29.81 10.24
N ALA A 253 29.65 29.47 8.95
CA ALA A 253 28.89 28.32 8.44
C ALA A 253 29.37 27.00 9.06
N ALA A 254 30.68 26.82 9.22
CA ALA A 254 31.26 25.65 9.88
C ALA A 254 30.86 25.56 11.36
N LYS A 255 30.89 26.69 12.10
CA LYS A 255 30.44 26.76 13.50
C LYS A 255 28.94 26.46 13.65
N ALA A 256 28.11 27.00 12.77
CA ALA A 256 26.66 26.77 12.77
C ALA A 256 26.33 25.29 12.51
N SER A 257 27.01 24.66 11.55
CA SER A 257 26.84 23.23 11.26
C SER A 257 27.34 22.31 12.38
N GLY A 258 28.31 22.75 13.20
CA GLY A 258 28.74 22.02 14.39
C GLY A 258 27.67 22.02 15.49
N ARG A 259 27.12 23.20 15.81
CA ARG A 259 26.10 23.36 16.86
C ARG A 259 24.79 22.61 16.57
N THR A 260 24.36 22.56 15.32
CA THR A 260 23.15 21.80 14.96
C THR A 260 23.32 20.31 15.14
N LYS A 261 24.50 19.74 14.82
CA LYS A 261 24.77 18.31 15.01
C LYS A 261 24.85 17.92 16.49
N GLU A 262 25.44 18.79 17.31
CA GLU A 262 25.51 18.59 18.76
C GLU A 262 24.09 18.62 19.37
N SER A 263 23.29 19.64 19.04
CA SER A 263 21.90 19.72 19.47
C SER A 263 21.01 18.57 18.96
N GLU A 264 21.26 18.05 17.76
CA GLU A 264 20.55 16.89 17.22
C GLU A 264 20.93 15.61 17.97
N ALA A 265 22.22 15.42 18.28
CA ALA A 265 22.70 14.29 19.06
C ALA A 265 22.11 14.31 20.48
N ASP A 266 22.11 15.48 21.14
CA ASP A 266 21.51 15.68 22.45
C ASP A 266 20.00 15.40 22.42
N GLY A 267 19.29 15.90 21.39
CA GLY A 267 17.87 15.63 21.19
C GLY A 267 17.58 14.14 20.99
N GLN A 268 18.40 13.44 20.20
CA GLN A 268 18.27 12.00 19.98
C GLN A 268 18.54 11.20 21.26
N GLN A 269 19.55 11.58 22.03
CA GLN A 269 19.87 10.94 23.31
C GLN A 269 18.73 11.16 24.32
N ALA A 270 18.22 12.38 24.44
CA ALA A 270 17.06 12.68 25.29
C ALA A 270 15.82 11.87 24.87
N ALA A 271 15.59 11.69 23.56
CA ALA A 271 14.49 10.87 23.06
C ALA A 271 14.66 9.38 23.37
N ILE A 272 15.90 8.86 23.31
CA ILE A 272 16.20 7.48 23.74
C ILE A 272 15.96 7.33 25.25
N GLU A 273 16.45 8.28 26.05
CA GLU A 273 16.24 8.29 27.50
C GLU A 273 14.76 8.38 27.87
N ALA A 274 13.96 9.14 27.12
CA ALA A 274 12.51 9.20 27.31
C ALA A 274 11.83 7.86 26.99
N ILE A 275 12.25 7.16 25.93
CA ILE A 275 11.78 5.79 25.63
C ILE A 275 12.17 4.81 26.73
N LEU A 276 13.40 4.89 27.24
CA LEU A 276 13.90 4.00 28.29
C LEU A 276 13.39 4.37 29.70
N SER A 277 12.91 5.61 29.87
CA SER A 277 12.48 6.19 31.15
C SER A 277 11.44 5.32 31.85
N SER A 278 11.55 5.19 33.18
CA SER A 278 10.56 4.53 34.04
C SER A 278 9.25 5.31 34.18
N SER A 279 9.17 6.54 33.65
CA SER A 279 7.97 7.42 33.70
C SER A 279 6.73 6.84 33.02
N TRP A 280 6.89 5.83 32.17
CA TRP A 280 5.79 5.10 31.55
C TRP A 280 6.03 3.60 31.60
N THR A 281 4.92 2.87 31.71
CA THR A 281 4.90 1.40 31.75
C THR A 281 4.50 0.85 30.40
N VAL A 282 5.20 -0.18 29.94
CA VAL A 282 4.79 -0.92 28.76
C VAL A 282 3.42 -1.53 29.01
N ARG A 283 2.43 -1.12 28.22
CA ARG A 283 1.10 -1.70 28.25
C ARG A 283 1.08 -2.94 27.38
N ARG A 284 0.73 -4.08 27.98
CA ARG A 284 0.32 -5.24 27.21
C ARG A 284 -1.11 -4.99 26.72
N PRO A 285 -1.42 -5.24 25.44
CA PRO A 285 -2.78 -5.10 24.98
C PRO A 285 -3.67 -6.07 25.78
N ALA A 286 -4.79 -5.57 26.30
CA ALA A 286 -5.72 -6.41 27.05
C ALA A 286 -6.43 -7.36 26.08
N PRO A 287 -6.55 -8.67 26.38
CA PRO A 287 -7.29 -9.59 25.52
C PRO A 287 -8.68 -9.01 25.22
N MET A 288 -8.99 -8.87 23.93
CA MET A 288 -10.30 -8.37 23.54
C MET A 288 -11.38 -9.43 23.93
N LYS A 289 -12.65 -9.06 24.03
CA LYS A 289 -13.78 -10.01 24.16
C LYS A 289 -14.81 -9.71 23.08
N PRO A 290 -15.57 -10.72 22.57
CA PRO A 290 -15.52 -12.17 22.86
C PRO A 290 -14.32 -12.86 22.18
N ALA A 291 -14.01 -14.11 22.51
CA ALA A 291 -12.87 -14.87 21.95
C ALA A 291 -12.90 -14.95 20.41
N LEU A 292 -11.75 -15.16 19.77
CA LEU A 292 -11.68 -15.31 18.31
C LEU A 292 -12.39 -16.58 17.83
N LEU A 293 -13.47 -16.42 17.06
CA LEU A 293 -14.31 -17.51 16.57
C LEU A 293 -14.02 -17.84 15.12
N GLY A 294 -14.02 -19.13 14.75
CA GLY A 294 -13.93 -19.60 13.36
C GLY A 294 -12.66 -19.18 12.61
N ARG A 295 -11.52 -19.08 13.32
CA ARG A 295 -10.22 -18.66 12.76
C ARG A 295 -9.07 -19.58 13.15
N THR A 296 -9.36 -20.84 13.49
CA THR A 296 -8.35 -21.82 13.92
C THR A 296 -7.31 -22.08 12.82
N GLU A 297 -7.72 -22.15 11.56
CA GLU A 297 -6.79 -22.34 10.44
C GLU A 297 -5.91 -21.10 10.20
N ALA A 298 -6.50 -19.90 10.19
CA ALA A 298 -5.75 -18.66 10.11
C ALA A 298 -4.74 -18.52 11.28
N LYS A 299 -5.15 -18.91 12.50
CA LYS A 299 -4.26 -19.02 13.65
C LYS A 299 -3.11 -19.98 13.36
N ARG A 300 -3.42 -21.21 12.95
CA ARG A 300 -2.43 -22.25 12.65
C ARG A 300 -1.41 -21.77 11.61
N GLU A 301 -1.87 -21.19 10.51
CA GLU A 301 -0.99 -20.66 9.45
C GLU A 301 -0.09 -19.51 9.92
N LEU A 302 -0.60 -18.61 10.78
CA LEU A 302 0.24 -17.54 11.36
C LEU A 302 1.29 -18.12 12.30
N LEU A 303 0.92 -19.09 13.13
CA LEU A 303 1.85 -19.76 14.04
C LEU A 303 2.92 -20.55 13.27
N GLU A 304 2.52 -21.31 12.24
CA GLU A 304 3.44 -22.03 11.36
C GLU A 304 4.39 -21.08 10.64
N TYR A 305 3.91 -19.93 10.16
CA TYR A 305 4.77 -18.92 9.57
C TYR A 305 5.79 -18.36 10.57
N ILE A 306 5.35 -17.96 11.77
CA ILE A 306 6.25 -17.41 12.79
C ILE A 306 7.29 -18.45 13.21
N ARG A 307 6.87 -19.70 13.45
CA ARG A 307 7.78 -20.80 13.76
C ARG A 307 8.74 -21.06 12.62
N GLY A 308 8.27 -21.13 11.38
CA GLY A 308 9.13 -21.34 10.21
C GLY A 308 10.18 -20.24 10.04
N VAL A 309 9.83 -18.98 10.29
CA VAL A 309 10.81 -17.87 10.26
C VAL A 309 11.85 -18.00 11.38
N MET A 310 11.42 -18.42 12.58
CA MET A 310 12.32 -18.68 13.71
C MET A 310 13.20 -19.90 13.49
N ASP A 311 12.66 -20.97 12.92
CA ASP A 311 13.40 -22.17 12.57
C ASP A 311 14.44 -21.87 11.51
N VAL A 312 14.13 -21.05 10.51
CA VAL A 312 15.11 -20.56 9.53
C VAL A 312 16.20 -19.74 10.21
N ALA A 313 15.85 -18.87 11.16
CA ALA A 313 16.82 -18.09 11.94
C ALA A 313 17.70 -18.98 12.85
N ASN A 314 17.19 -20.12 13.31
CA ASN A 314 17.88 -21.04 14.22
C ASN A 314 18.66 -22.17 13.52
N SER A 315 18.16 -22.68 12.38
CA SER A 315 18.65 -23.88 11.68
C SER A 315 19.74 -23.59 10.66
N ILE A 316 19.82 -22.36 10.14
CA ILE A 316 20.84 -22.01 9.17
C ILE A 316 22.14 -21.71 9.93
N HIS A 317 23.07 -22.67 9.91
CA HIS A 317 24.48 -22.37 10.08
C HIS A 317 24.93 -21.49 8.90
N TRP A 318 25.28 -20.24 9.23
CA TRP A 318 25.36 -19.05 8.37
C TRP A 318 26.50 -19.02 7.32
N GLU A 319 26.84 -20.15 6.70
CA GLU A 319 28.09 -20.27 5.94
C GLU A 319 28.04 -19.77 4.48
N GLN A 320 26.88 -19.41 3.91
CA GLN A 320 26.76 -19.17 2.45
C GLN A 320 26.14 -17.82 1.99
N GLY A 321 26.09 -16.80 2.85
CA GLY A 321 26.09 -15.38 2.42
C GLY A 321 24.87 -14.80 1.68
N THR A 322 23.84 -15.58 1.32
CA THR A 322 22.58 -15.03 0.79
C THR A 322 21.38 -15.72 1.42
N LEU A 323 20.73 -15.06 2.39
CA LEU A 323 19.43 -15.56 2.82
C LEU A 323 18.40 -15.38 1.72
N PRO A 324 17.51 -16.36 1.54
CA PRO A 324 16.24 -16.08 0.91
C PRO A 324 15.55 -15.00 1.75
N LYS A 325 15.34 -13.83 1.13
CA LYS A 325 14.53 -12.74 1.68
C LYS A 325 13.26 -13.30 2.31
N CYS A 326 12.97 -12.94 3.56
CA CYS A 326 11.73 -13.37 4.21
C CYS A 326 10.55 -12.94 3.35
N SER A 327 9.65 -13.89 3.11
CA SER A 327 8.39 -13.64 2.46
C SER A 327 7.47 -12.88 3.41
N MET A 328 6.67 -11.97 2.86
CA MET A 328 5.66 -11.24 3.63
C MET A 328 4.52 -12.19 4.00
N LYS A 329 4.09 -12.17 5.27
CA LYS A 329 2.83 -12.81 5.69
C LYS A 329 1.80 -11.73 5.99
N ALA A 330 0.63 -11.88 5.37
CA ALA A 330 -0.44 -10.93 5.54
C ALA A 330 -1.78 -11.66 5.64
N THR A 331 -2.75 -10.99 6.27
CA THR A 331 -4.15 -11.39 6.24
C THR A 331 -4.94 -10.38 5.43
N ALA A 332 -5.92 -10.86 4.66
CA ALA A 332 -6.80 -10.00 3.88
C ALA A 332 -8.25 -10.41 4.07
N GLY A 333 -9.17 -9.50 3.75
CA GLY A 333 -10.59 -9.77 3.81
C GLY A 333 -11.39 -8.52 4.10
N VAL A 334 -12.70 -8.64 3.97
CA VAL A 334 -13.62 -7.50 4.12
C VAL A 334 -13.52 -6.86 5.51
N LYS A 335 -14.00 -5.63 5.60
CA LYS A 335 -14.13 -4.94 6.87
C LYS A 335 -14.96 -5.77 7.85
N GLY A 336 -14.62 -5.77 9.15
CA GLY A 336 -15.40 -6.50 10.16
C GLY A 336 -15.26 -8.03 10.15
N ILE A 337 -14.44 -8.60 9.25
CA ILE A 337 -14.20 -10.06 9.15
C ILE A 337 -13.28 -10.63 10.25
N GLY A 338 -12.83 -9.79 11.18
CA GLY A 338 -11.98 -10.20 12.31
C GLY A 338 -10.46 -10.13 12.08
N LYS A 339 -9.98 -9.37 11.09
CA LYS A 339 -8.53 -9.16 10.84
C LYS A 339 -7.80 -8.53 12.03
N THR A 340 -8.26 -7.35 12.45
CA THR A 340 -7.73 -6.64 13.63
C THR A 340 -7.75 -7.54 14.87
N ARG A 341 -8.84 -8.29 15.06
CA ARG A 341 -8.96 -9.20 16.19
C ARG A 341 -7.97 -10.35 16.12
N LEU A 342 -7.76 -10.93 14.93
CA LEU A 342 -6.78 -11.98 14.69
C LEU A 342 -5.36 -11.50 15.04
N LEU A 343 -4.96 -10.32 14.56
CA LEU A 343 -3.67 -9.73 14.88
C LEU A 343 -3.53 -9.40 16.36
N HIS A 344 -4.58 -8.86 16.97
CA HIS A 344 -4.58 -8.54 18.38
C HIS A 344 -4.38 -9.81 19.23
N GLU A 345 -5.09 -10.90 18.95
CA GLU A 345 -4.90 -12.20 19.64
C GLU A 345 -3.48 -12.75 19.44
N MET A 346 -2.95 -12.63 18.23
CA MET A 346 -1.57 -13.02 17.94
C MET A 346 -0.56 -12.24 18.81
N CYS A 347 -0.76 -10.93 18.94
CA CYS A 347 0.10 -10.06 19.75
C CYS A 347 -0.13 -10.16 21.26
N THR A 348 -1.12 -10.94 21.73
CA THR A 348 -1.48 -11.03 23.16
C THR A 348 -1.50 -12.46 23.66
N THR A 349 -2.47 -13.24 23.20
CA THR A 349 -2.75 -14.59 23.69
C THR A 349 -1.80 -15.64 23.11
N TRP A 350 -1.36 -15.48 21.86
CA TRP A 350 -0.62 -16.54 21.15
C TRP A 350 0.90 -16.44 21.27
N LEU A 351 1.42 -15.41 21.94
CA LEU A 351 2.87 -15.20 22.07
C LEU A 351 3.58 -16.44 22.63
N ASN A 352 3.00 -17.06 23.66
CA ASN A 352 3.54 -18.28 24.26
C ASN A 352 3.62 -19.47 23.28
N GLU A 353 2.75 -19.52 22.27
CA GLU A 353 2.74 -20.58 21.24
C GLU A 353 3.77 -20.34 20.11
N THR A 354 4.22 -19.09 19.96
CA THR A 354 5.18 -18.66 18.93
C THR A 354 6.64 -18.68 19.39
N GLY A 355 6.88 -18.70 20.71
CA GLY A 355 8.18 -18.43 21.28
C GLY A 355 8.57 -16.95 21.31
N ALA A 356 7.70 -16.05 20.81
CA ALA A 356 7.87 -14.61 20.94
C ALA A 356 7.62 -14.16 22.38
N LYS A 357 8.42 -13.21 22.87
CA LYS A 357 8.29 -12.68 24.24
C LYS A 357 7.33 -11.50 24.31
N VAL A 358 7.24 -10.71 23.23
CA VAL A 358 6.39 -9.52 23.16
C VAL A 358 5.73 -9.44 21.79
N GLY A 359 4.46 -9.04 21.78
CA GLY A 359 3.69 -8.66 20.61
C GLY A 359 3.24 -7.21 20.71
N LEU A 360 3.35 -6.46 19.62
CA LEU A 360 2.82 -5.10 19.50
C LEU A 360 1.86 -5.02 18.31
N HIS A 361 0.74 -4.33 18.50
CA HIS A 361 -0.27 -4.10 17.47
C HIS A 361 -0.25 -2.64 17.05
N VAL A 362 0.18 -2.35 15.83
CA VAL A 362 0.25 -1.01 15.23
C VAL A 362 -0.98 -0.83 14.37
N ASP A 363 -1.91 0.02 14.80
CA ASP A 363 -3.16 0.30 14.10
C ASP A 363 -3.15 1.73 13.54
N PHE A 364 -3.21 1.86 12.21
CA PHE A 364 -3.31 3.15 11.53
C PHE A 364 -4.76 3.67 11.45
N ASN A 365 -5.75 2.89 11.90
CA ASN A 365 -7.16 3.22 11.87
C ASN A 365 -7.64 3.85 13.19
N GLY A 366 -8.56 4.82 13.08
CA GLY A 366 -9.61 5.03 14.08
C GLY A 366 -9.26 5.50 15.50
N GLY A 367 -8.14 6.20 15.73
CA GLY A 367 -7.94 6.90 17.02
C GLY A 367 -6.53 7.41 17.28
N SER A 368 -5.53 6.84 16.62
CA SER A 368 -4.17 7.38 16.63
C SER A 368 -4.12 8.61 15.73
N GLU A 369 -4.12 9.80 16.34
CA GLU A 369 -3.77 11.02 15.62
C GLU A 369 -2.25 11.03 15.42
N TRP A 370 -1.83 10.64 14.22
CA TRP A 370 -0.45 10.70 13.75
C TRP A 370 -0.33 11.68 12.58
N ASP A 371 0.82 12.35 12.49
CA ASP A 371 1.06 13.41 11.51
C ASP A 371 1.60 12.83 10.19
N ALA A 372 0.73 12.71 9.20
CA ALA A 372 1.09 12.20 7.88
C ALA A 372 2.08 13.10 7.13
N SER A 373 2.18 14.39 7.47
CA SER A 373 3.11 15.31 6.81
C SER A 373 4.57 14.95 7.10
N LYS A 374 4.82 14.23 8.19
CA LYS A 374 6.15 13.74 8.61
C LYS A 374 6.55 12.43 7.91
N GLY A 375 5.69 11.87 7.07
CA GLY A 375 5.95 10.65 6.30
C GLY A 375 5.71 9.35 7.06
N PRO A 376 5.72 8.20 6.35
CA PRO A 376 5.26 6.92 6.90
C PRO A 376 6.15 6.33 7.99
N GLU A 377 7.46 6.63 7.97
CA GLU A 377 8.40 6.17 9.00
C GLU A 377 8.12 6.80 10.37
N ASN A 378 7.88 8.12 10.38
CA ASN A 378 7.58 8.85 11.62
C ASN A 378 6.19 8.46 12.14
N ALA A 379 5.19 8.37 11.26
CA ALA A 379 3.87 7.87 11.60
C ALA A 379 3.94 6.47 12.25
N PHE A 380 4.69 5.54 11.65
CA PHE A 380 4.87 4.21 12.23
C PHE A 380 5.57 4.25 13.59
N ALA A 381 6.65 5.01 13.73
CA ALA A 381 7.38 5.14 14.99
C ALA A 381 6.49 5.71 16.11
N GLN A 382 5.68 6.72 15.80
CA GLN A 382 4.72 7.32 16.72
C GLN A 382 3.67 6.28 17.17
N VAL A 383 3.01 5.62 16.22
CA VAL A 383 1.96 4.62 16.53
C VAL A 383 2.56 3.43 17.28
N LEU A 384 3.76 2.99 16.92
CA LEU A 384 4.47 1.90 17.63
C LEU A 384 4.71 2.22 19.11
N LEU A 385 5.19 3.43 19.41
CA LEU A 385 5.40 3.88 20.79
C LEU A 385 4.08 4.01 21.56
N GLN A 386 3.03 4.56 20.92
CA GLN A 386 1.70 4.65 21.50
C GLN A 386 1.12 3.26 21.81
N SER A 387 1.26 2.31 20.89
CA SER A 387 0.85 0.91 21.08
C SER A 387 1.60 0.21 22.20
N ALA A 388 2.84 0.62 22.47
CA ALA A 388 3.59 0.14 23.64
C ALA A 388 3.14 0.81 24.96
N GLY A 389 2.32 1.87 24.92
CA GLY A 389 1.78 2.57 26.09
C GLY A 389 2.40 3.93 26.39
N MET A 390 3.26 4.46 25.51
CA MET A 390 3.79 5.82 25.65
C MET A 390 2.68 6.85 25.41
N ARG A 391 2.71 7.97 26.13
CA ARG A 391 1.76 9.08 25.91
C ARG A 391 1.95 9.65 24.51
N ARG A 392 0.87 10.19 23.96
CA ARG A 392 0.84 10.69 22.58
C ARG A 392 1.91 11.74 22.30
N ASP A 393 2.00 12.78 23.12
CA ASP A 393 2.91 13.91 22.89
C ASP A 393 4.38 13.47 22.96
N ASP A 394 4.70 12.60 23.93
CA ASP A 394 6.04 12.03 24.07
C ASP A 394 6.39 11.14 22.86
N ALA A 395 5.45 10.30 22.40
CA ALA A 395 5.64 9.45 21.23
C ALA A 395 5.82 10.28 19.95
N GLU A 396 5.04 11.35 19.79
CA GLU A 396 5.17 12.27 18.65
C GLU A 396 6.54 12.93 18.65
N TRP A 397 6.96 13.49 19.79
CA TRP A 397 8.26 14.13 19.92
C TRP A 397 9.40 13.14 19.65
N CYS A 398 9.39 11.97 20.28
CA CYS A 398 10.40 10.92 20.06
C CYS A 398 10.47 10.52 18.58
N SER A 399 9.32 10.32 17.92
CA SER A 399 9.26 9.93 16.51
C SER A 399 9.72 11.03 15.55
N ALA A 400 9.61 12.30 15.94
CA ALA A 400 10.08 13.43 15.13
C ALA A 400 11.61 13.61 15.20
N VAL A 401 12.21 13.21 16.33
CA VAL A 401 13.65 13.38 16.59
C VAL A 401 14.45 12.13 16.23
N LEU A 402 13.87 10.94 16.40
CA LEU A 402 14.54 9.67 16.15
C LEU A 402 14.05 9.00 14.87
N PRO A 403 14.98 8.52 14.01
CA PRO A 403 14.64 7.57 12.96
C PRO A 403 13.96 6.33 13.56
N TRP A 404 12.95 5.79 12.88
CA TRP A 404 12.14 4.67 13.40
C TRP A 404 12.97 3.45 13.82
N LYS A 405 14.11 3.18 13.17
CA LYS A 405 15.04 2.10 13.55
C LYS A 405 15.65 2.30 14.94
N LYS A 406 15.97 3.55 15.30
CA LYS A 406 16.47 3.88 16.65
C LYS A 406 15.35 3.76 17.68
N VAL A 407 14.13 4.20 17.32
CA VAL A 407 12.92 4.00 18.15
C VAL A 407 12.69 2.53 18.44
N MET A 408 12.72 1.67 17.41
CA MET A 408 12.54 0.22 17.55
C MET A 408 13.59 -0.39 18.49
N ARG A 409 14.88 -0.04 18.35
CA ARG A 409 15.94 -0.53 19.24
C ARG A 409 15.75 -0.08 20.68
N ALA A 410 15.47 1.20 20.91
CA ALA A 410 15.21 1.72 22.25
C ALA A 410 13.97 1.05 22.88
N LEU A 411 12.93 0.81 22.08
CA LEU A 411 11.74 0.11 22.52
C LEU A 411 12.03 -1.36 22.86
N GLN A 412 12.81 -2.07 22.06
CA GLN A 412 13.23 -3.46 22.35
C GLN A 412 14.03 -3.54 23.66
N GLN A 413 14.91 -2.57 23.92
CA GLN A 413 15.61 -2.45 25.20
C GLN A 413 14.64 -2.19 26.36
N LYS A 414 13.70 -1.27 26.20
CA LYS A 414 12.62 -0.97 27.17
C LYS A 414 11.76 -2.21 27.47
N LEU A 415 11.56 -3.07 26.48
CA LEU A 415 10.84 -4.34 26.59
C LEU A 415 11.69 -5.48 27.19
N GLY A 416 12.98 -5.26 27.44
CA GLY A 416 13.90 -6.28 27.93
C GLY A 416 14.08 -7.42 26.93
N LEU A 417 14.06 -7.11 25.63
CA LEU A 417 14.33 -8.06 24.55
C LEU A 417 15.81 -7.98 24.20
N SER A 418 16.51 -9.10 24.26
CA SER A 418 17.93 -9.20 23.89
C SER A 418 18.10 -10.04 22.62
N LYS A 419 17.57 -11.27 22.66
CA LYS A 419 17.53 -12.23 21.54
C LYS A 419 16.13 -12.76 21.29
N GLU A 420 15.18 -12.37 22.12
CA GLU A 420 13.81 -12.82 22.02
C GLU A 420 13.08 -12.11 20.87
N LEU A 421 12.22 -12.86 20.19
CA LEU A 421 11.44 -12.37 19.06
C LEU A 421 10.40 -11.34 19.50
N LEU A 422 10.39 -10.21 18.78
CA LEU A 422 9.32 -9.22 18.77
C LEU A 422 8.40 -9.48 17.56
N VAL A 423 7.10 -9.68 17.81
CA VAL A 423 6.10 -9.76 16.73
C VAL A 423 5.35 -8.43 16.65
N VAL A 424 5.32 -7.82 15.47
CA VAL A 424 4.59 -6.57 15.22
C VAL A 424 3.48 -6.83 14.21
N GLY A 425 2.23 -6.76 14.67
CA GLY A 425 1.05 -6.75 13.80
C GLY A 425 0.82 -5.34 13.26
N VAL A 426 0.82 -5.16 11.94
CA VAL A 426 0.60 -3.88 11.26
C VAL A 426 -0.78 -3.92 10.60
N ASP A 427 -1.72 -3.17 11.16
CA ASP A 427 -3.12 -3.12 10.71
C ASP A 427 -3.38 -1.87 9.85
N GLU A 428 -4.23 -2.01 8.83
CA GLU A 428 -4.77 -0.90 8.03
C GLU A 428 -3.70 -0.03 7.33
N VAL A 429 -2.66 -0.67 6.79
CA VAL A 429 -1.58 0.02 6.03
C VAL A 429 -2.10 0.86 4.84
N MET A 430 -3.29 0.55 4.34
CA MET A 430 -3.96 1.37 3.32
C MET A 430 -4.24 2.81 3.81
N GLN A 431 -4.54 3.01 5.09
CA GLN A 431 -4.73 4.34 5.68
C GLN A 431 -3.42 5.13 5.71
N LEU A 432 -2.31 4.44 5.98
CA LEU A 432 -0.98 5.03 5.91
C LEU A 432 -0.71 5.53 4.49
N GLU A 433 -1.02 4.71 3.49
CA GLU A 433 -0.83 5.05 2.09
C GLU A 433 -1.73 6.21 1.63
N GLN A 434 -3.00 6.20 2.00
CA GLN A 434 -3.95 7.26 1.62
C GLN A 434 -3.47 8.64 2.07
N LYS A 435 -2.81 8.72 3.24
CA LYS A 435 -2.31 9.99 3.78
C LYS A 435 -0.87 10.33 3.36
N CYS A 436 0.01 9.34 3.18
CA CYS A 436 1.43 9.55 2.87
C CYS A 436 1.77 9.39 1.37
N GLY A 437 0.85 8.88 0.56
CA GLY A 437 1.05 8.52 -0.83
C GLY A 437 1.64 7.11 -1.04
N THR A 438 1.35 6.53 -2.21
CA THR A 438 1.76 5.17 -2.60
C THR A 438 3.26 4.95 -2.55
N LYS A 439 4.04 5.79 -3.24
CA LYS A 439 5.50 5.60 -3.37
C LYS A 439 6.23 5.66 -2.02
N PRO A 440 5.99 6.65 -1.14
CA PRO A 440 6.54 6.65 0.22
C PRO A 440 6.16 5.40 1.02
N CYS A 441 4.91 4.95 0.94
CA CYS A 441 4.45 3.75 1.64
C CYS A 441 5.15 2.47 1.14
N CYS A 442 5.34 2.29 -0.18
CA CYS A 442 6.06 1.15 -0.73
C CYS A 442 7.53 1.12 -0.28
N ASN A 443 8.20 2.28 -0.29
CA ASN A 443 9.58 2.41 0.21
C ASN A 443 9.66 2.04 1.70
N PHE A 444 8.65 2.45 2.48
CA PHE A 444 8.56 2.13 3.89
C PHE A 444 8.36 0.63 4.13
N ILE A 445 7.44 -0.04 3.41
CA ILE A 445 7.25 -1.50 3.49
C ILE A 445 8.56 -2.24 3.15
N SER A 446 9.26 -1.84 2.07
CA SER A 446 10.58 -2.39 1.76
C SER A 446 11.57 -2.22 2.91
N THR A 447 11.55 -1.06 3.57
CA THR A 447 12.46 -0.73 4.67
C THR A 447 12.15 -1.55 5.92
N LEU A 448 10.88 -1.78 6.25
CA LEU A 448 10.48 -2.68 7.33
C LEU A 448 10.92 -4.13 7.04
N MET A 449 10.65 -4.64 5.85
CA MET A 449 11.01 -6.01 5.47
C MET A 449 12.52 -6.24 5.42
N ASN A 450 13.29 -5.26 4.93
CA ASN A 450 14.76 -5.32 4.97
C ASN A 450 15.29 -5.30 6.42
N THR A 451 14.60 -4.61 7.32
CA THR A 451 14.98 -4.57 8.74
C THR A 451 14.64 -5.88 9.45
N GLN A 452 13.50 -6.49 9.13
CA GLN A 452 13.16 -7.85 9.57
C GLN A 452 14.25 -8.83 9.17
N ASP A 453 14.61 -8.88 7.87
CA ASP A 453 15.70 -9.75 7.41
C ASP A 453 16.99 -9.48 8.20
N ALA A 454 17.46 -8.22 8.24
CA ALA A 454 18.69 -7.87 8.95
C ALA A 454 18.66 -8.27 10.44
N SER A 455 17.52 -8.10 11.11
CA SER A 455 17.38 -8.49 12.52
C SER A 455 17.48 -10.00 12.73
N LEU A 456 16.83 -10.78 11.86
CA LEU A 456 16.85 -12.25 11.91
C LEU A 456 18.24 -12.80 11.59
N ILE A 457 18.93 -12.19 10.62
CA ILE A 457 20.31 -12.54 10.25
C ILE A 457 21.27 -12.27 11.41
N SER A 458 21.16 -11.09 12.02
CA SER A 458 22.08 -10.71 13.10
C SER A 458 21.85 -11.50 14.39
N GLY A 459 20.64 -12.03 14.59
CA GLY A 459 20.18 -12.58 15.87
C GLY A 459 20.04 -11.52 16.98
N GLU A 460 20.39 -10.26 16.70
CA GLU A 460 20.24 -9.15 17.63
C GLU A 460 18.87 -8.52 17.41
N PHE A 461 18.01 -8.64 18.43
CA PHE A 461 16.66 -8.09 18.46
C PHE A 461 15.76 -8.53 17.27
N PRO A 462 15.54 -9.84 17.08
CA PRO A 462 14.74 -10.34 15.96
C PRO A 462 13.33 -9.76 15.97
N VAL A 463 12.87 -9.29 14.80
CA VAL A 463 11.51 -8.74 14.62
C VAL A 463 10.82 -9.37 13.42
N ILE A 464 9.53 -9.66 13.56
CA ILE A 464 8.67 -10.13 12.47
C ILE A 464 7.48 -9.16 12.32
N PHE A 465 7.23 -8.74 11.09
CA PHE A 465 6.05 -7.93 10.73
C PHE A 465 4.98 -8.80 10.08
N ILE A 466 3.76 -8.75 10.63
CA ILE A 466 2.58 -9.43 10.08
C ILE A 466 1.55 -8.38 9.72
N TRP A 467 1.09 -8.41 8.48
CA TRP A 467 0.32 -7.32 7.90
C TRP A 467 -1.16 -7.67 7.80
N THR A 468 -2.02 -6.66 7.77
CA THR A 468 -3.40 -6.80 7.27
C THR A 468 -3.62 -5.89 6.07
N ALA A 469 -4.59 -6.28 5.25
CA ALA A 469 -5.20 -5.38 4.30
C ALA A 469 -6.67 -5.71 4.10
N LEU A 470 -7.40 -4.81 3.46
CA LEU A 470 -8.74 -5.11 2.97
C LEU A 470 -8.67 -6.07 1.77
N PHE A 471 -7.71 -5.86 0.87
CA PHE A 471 -7.61 -6.58 -0.39
C PHE A 471 -6.37 -7.46 -0.51
N GLU A 472 -6.57 -8.62 -1.12
CA GLU A 472 -5.49 -9.50 -1.55
C GLU A 472 -4.65 -8.89 -2.67
N SER A 473 -5.30 -8.28 -3.66
CA SER A 473 -4.65 -7.59 -4.78
C SER A 473 -3.71 -6.49 -4.28
N TYR A 474 -4.18 -5.69 -3.32
CA TYR A 474 -3.40 -4.63 -2.68
C TYR A 474 -2.10 -5.16 -2.08
N MET A 475 -2.18 -6.20 -1.24
CA MET A 475 -0.95 -6.74 -0.63
C MET A 475 -0.04 -7.37 -1.66
N LYS A 476 -0.57 -8.08 -2.66
CA LYS A 476 0.22 -8.66 -3.76
C LYS A 476 0.98 -7.58 -4.54
N GLU A 477 0.31 -6.48 -4.86
CA GLU A 477 0.91 -5.34 -5.54
C GLU A 477 2.02 -4.70 -4.68
N ARG A 478 1.74 -4.42 -3.40
CA ARG A 478 2.73 -3.82 -2.49
C ARG A 478 3.91 -4.73 -2.21
N ALA A 479 3.68 -6.04 -2.06
CA ALA A 479 4.76 -7.02 -1.95
C ALA A 479 5.64 -7.01 -3.20
N SER A 480 5.04 -7.05 -4.40
CA SER A 480 5.76 -7.00 -5.68
C SER A 480 6.60 -5.72 -5.81
N GLN A 481 6.00 -4.55 -5.56
CA GLN A 481 6.69 -3.26 -5.62
C GLN A 481 7.80 -3.13 -4.57
N SER A 482 7.65 -3.79 -3.42
CA SER A 482 8.68 -3.82 -2.38
C SER A 482 9.84 -4.80 -2.67
N GLY A 483 9.74 -5.57 -3.77
CA GLY A 483 10.70 -6.62 -4.13
C GLY A 483 10.59 -7.88 -3.28
N ARG A 484 9.38 -8.18 -2.77
CA ARG A 484 9.07 -9.28 -1.86
C ARG A 484 8.05 -10.25 -2.45
N LYS A 485 8.11 -11.52 -2.04
CA LYS A 485 7.06 -12.51 -2.28
C LYS A 485 6.14 -12.59 -1.06
N ILE A 486 4.87 -12.91 -1.27
CA ILE A 486 3.95 -13.24 -0.17
C ILE A 486 4.03 -14.75 0.10
N ALA A 487 4.22 -15.15 1.35
CA ALA A 487 4.44 -16.54 1.76
C ALA A 487 3.23 -17.44 1.47
N THR A 488 2.04 -16.91 1.75
CA THR A 488 0.69 -17.34 1.37
C THR A 488 -0.22 -16.33 2.07
N LEU A 489 -1.09 -15.65 1.33
CA LEU A 489 -1.99 -14.68 1.93
C LEU A 489 -3.12 -15.40 2.67
N ILE A 490 -3.34 -15.05 3.94
CA ILE A 490 -4.46 -15.61 4.70
C ILE A 490 -5.71 -14.81 4.37
N SER A 491 -6.53 -15.33 3.45
CA SER A 491 -7.83 -14.75 3.14
C SER A 491 -8.83 -15.12 4.23
N LEU A 492 -9.24 -14.13 5.04
CA LEU A 492 -10.27 -14.29 6.06
C LEU A 492 -11.65 -14.24 5.39
N LYS A 493 -12.38 -15.32 5.58
CA LYS A 493 -13.68 -15.57 4.96
C LYS A 493 -14.81 -15.33 5.94
N ALA A 494 -16.03 -15.33 5.40
CA ALA A 494 -17.25 -15.51 6.19
C ALA A 494 -17.07 -16.62 7.23
N LEU A 495 -17.62 -16.46 8.43
CA LEU A 495 -17.70 -17.56 9.37
C LEU A 495 -18.64 -18.63 8.81
N PRO A 496 -18.36 -19.90 9.10
CA PRO A 496 -19.27 -20.97 8.72
C PRO A 496 -20.64 -20.80 9.42
N PRO A 497 -21.74 -21.28 8.82
CA PRO A 497 -23.09 -21.07 9.34
C PRO A 497 -23.31 -21.56 10.78
N ASP A 498 -22.62 -22.62 11.19
CA ASP A 498 -22.58 -23.16 12.56
C ASP A 498 -22.01 -22.16 13.59
N SER A 499 -21.37 -21.08 13.15
CA SER A 499 -20.94 -20.01 14.06
C SER A 499 -22.11 -19.24 14.66
N LEU A 500 -23.30 -19.30 14.05
CA LEU A 500 -24.53 -18.85 14.69
C LEU A 500 -24.82 -19.63 15.97
N ASP A 501 -24.29 -20.86 16.10
CA ASP A 501 -24.41 -21.65 17.31
C ASP A 501 -23.60 -21.11 18.51
N ARG A 502 -22.86 -20.03 18.28
CA ARG A 502 -22.10 -19.32 19.31
C ARG A 502 -22.75 -17.99 19.72
N VAL A 503 -23.80 -17.55 19.04
CA VAL A 503 -24.64 -16.43 19.49
C VAL A 503 -25.29 -16.83 20.81
N PRO A 504 -25.36 -15.93 21.83
CA PRO A 504 -26.02 -16.24 23.09
C PRO A 504 -27.39 -16.90 22.89
N GLN A 505 -27.65 -17.98 23.62
CA GLN A 505 -28.84 -18.83 23.40
C GLN A 505 -30.14 -18.02 23.49
N GLU A 506 -30.20 -17.04 24.39
CA GLU A 506 -31.35 -16.14 24.55
C GLU A 506 -31.64 -15.35 23.27
N ILE A 507 -30.60 -14.74 22.67
CA ILE A 507 -30.72 -14.00 21.41
C ILE A 507 -31.10 -14.96 20.28
N ARG A 508 -30.47 -16.13 20.21
CA ARG A 508 -30.81 -17.12 19.16
C ARG A 508 -32.26 -17.57 19.26
N ASN A 509 -32.71 -17.98 20.44
CA ASN A 509 -34.08 -18.40 20.69
C ASN A 509 -35.08 -17.31 20.32
N ALA A 510 -34.79 -16.04 20.66
CA ALA A 510 -35.66 -14.91 20.35
C ALA A 510 -35.83 -14.69 18.84
N PHE A 511 -34.76 -14.91 18.06
CA PHE A 511 -34.77 -14.72 16.62
C PHE A 511 -35.25 -15.95 15.85
N GLU A 512 -35.24 -17.14 16.46
CA GLU A 512 -35.78 -18.36 15.85
C GLU A 512 -37.31 -18.42 15.84
N GLN A 513 -37.97 -17.63 16.70
CA GLN A 513 -39.43 -17.64 16.88
C GLN A 513 -40.23 -17.22 15.64
N THR A 514 -39.73 -16.27 14.84
CA THR A 514 -40.49 -15.76 13.69
C THR A 514 -39.73 -15.92 12.37
N PRO A 515 -40.45 -16.20 11.27
CA PRO A 515 -39.90 -16.25 9.91
C PRO A 515 -38.94 -15.09 9.54
N GLY A 516 -39.32 -13.84 9.79
CA GLY A 516 -38.51 -12.66 9.47
C GLY A 516 -37.27 -12.47 10.36
N ARG A 517 -37.33 -12.82 11.65
CA ARG A 517 -36.15 -12.78 12.53
C ARG A 517 -35.15 -13.88 12.18
N ARG A 518 -35.62 -15.07 11.79
CA ARG A 518 -34.77 -16.14 11.27
C ARG A 518 -34.05 -15.73 9.99
N GLN A 519 -34.76 -15.07 9.08
CA GLN A 519 -34.17 -14.51 7.87
C GLN A 519 -33.04 -13.53 8.25
N LEU A 520 -33.27 -12.60 9.17
CA LEU A 520 -32.25 -11.66 9.64
C LEU A 520 -31.00 -12.37 10.17
N LEU A 521 -31.13 -13.40 11.00
CA LEU A 521 -29.97 -14.17 11.47
C LEU A 521 -29.17 -14.81 10.33
N ARG A 522 -29.84 -15.29 9.27
CA ARG A 522 -29.16 -15.89 8.11
C ARG A 522 -28.51 -14.86 7.21
N GLN A 523 -29.11 -13.69 7.10
CA GLN A 523 -28.55 -12.54 6.37
C GLN A 523 -27.26 -12.01 6.99
N LEU A 524 -26.92 -12.39 8.24
CA LEU A 524 -25.64 -12.07 8.86
C LEU A 524 -24.45 -12.69 8.13
N LEU A 525 -24.66 -13.72 7.29
CA LEU A 525 -23.64 -14.29 6.41
C LEU A 525 -22.33 -14.72 7.09
N GLY A 526 -22.41 -15.06 8.39
CA GLY A 526 -21.22 -15.34 9.20
C GLY A 526 -20.24 -14.16 9.28
N HIS A 527 -20.66 -12.93 9.01
CA HIS A 527 -19.83 -11.75 9.16
C HIS A 527 -19.63 -11.47 10.68
N PRO A 528 -18.44 -11.73 11.27
CA PRO A 528 -18.24 -11.80 12.72
C PRO A 528 -18.74 -10.55 13.46
N ARG A 529 -18.38 -9.36 12.96
CA ARG A 529 -18.79 -8.10 13.59
C ARG A 529 -20.30 -7.88 13.54
N LEU A 530 -20.97 -8.37 12.50
CA LEU A 530 -22.43 -8.30 12.41
C LEU A 530 -23.06 -9.33 13.36
N THR A 531 -22.52 -10.55 13.35
CA THR A 531 -23.04 -11.69 14.11
C THR A 531 -22.92 -11.53 15.62
N PHE A 532 -21.82 -10.95 16.09
CA PHE A 532 -21.54 -10.88 17.54
C PHE A 532 -21.71 -9.46 18.06
N ASP A 533 -20.91 -8.51 17.57
CA ASP A 533 -20.89 -7.16 18.14
C ASP A 533 -22.20 -6.41 17.82
N ALA A 534 -22.52 -6.25 16.53
CA ALA A 534 -23.66 -5.45 16.10
C ALA A 534 -25.00 -6.07 16.53
N LEU A 535 -25.13 -7.40 16.48
CA LEU A 535 -26.33 -8.11 16.93
C LEU A 535 -26.53 -7.92 18.44
N GLN A 536 -25.47 -8.07 19.24
CA GLN A 536 -25.55 -7.92 20.70
C GLN A 536 -25.85 -6.47 21.09
N ASP A 537 -25.21 -5.50 20.45
CA ASP A 537 -25.44 -4.07 20.70
C ASP A 537 -26.86 -3.67 20.30
N ALA A 538 -27.32 -4.08 19.11
CA ALA A 538 -28.68 -3.82 18.66
C ALA A 538 -29.72 -4.48 19.57
N PHE A 539 -29.47 -5.71 20.03
CA PHE A 539 -30.33 -6.41 20.98
C PHE A 539 -30.41 -5.68 22.33
N SER A 540 -29.28 -5.15 22.81
CA SER A 540 -29.22 -4.40 24.08
C SER A 540 -29.97 -3.06 24.00
N VAL A 541 -29.97 -2.42 22.82
CA VAL A 541 -30.65 -1.13 22.59
C VAL A 541 -32.14 -1.29 22.33
N CYS A 542 -32.54 -2.26 21.51
CA CYS A 542 -33.91 -2.38 21.00
C CYS A 542 -34.70 -3.53 21.61
N GLY A 543 -34.06 -4.48 22.28
CA GLY A 543 -34.66 -5.76 22.62
C GLY A 543 -34.98 -6.60 21.38
N VAL A 544 -35.95 -7.51 21.52
CA VAL A 544 -36.40 -8.38 20.42
C VAL A 544 -37.33 -7.59 19.49
N PRO A 545 -37.04 -7.48 18.18
CA PRO A 545 -37.92 -6.73 17.28
C PRO A 545 -39.25 -7.47 17.04
N GLU A 546 -40.37 -6.92 17.52
CA GLU A 546 -41.70 -7.53 17.40
C GLU A 546 -42.49 -7.14 16.15
N THR A 547 -42.17 -6.02 15.53
CA THR A 547 -42.86 -5.51 14.34
C THR A 547 -41.92 -5.41 13.15
N THR A 548 -42.47 -5.36 11.93
CA THR A 548 -41.67 -5.14 10.70
C THR A 548 -40.88 -3.84 10.76
N PHE A 549 -41.47 -2.78 11.34
CA PHE A 549 -40.79 -1.50 11.54
C PHE A 549 -39.64 -1.61 12.54
N ALA A 550 -39.85 -2.29 13.68
CA ALA A 550 -38.78 -2.53 14.65
C ALA A 550 -37.65 -3.38 14.05
N LEU A 551 -37.98 -4.36 13.20
CA LEU A 551 -36.99 -5.17 12.50
C LEU A 551 -36.15 -4.34 11.52
N ALA A 552 -36.78 -3.41 10.78
CA ALA A 552 -36.07 -2.48 9.91
C ALA A 552 -35.13 -1.54 10.69
N GLN A 553 -35.61 -0.98 11.82
CA GLN A 553 -34.76 -0.18 12.72
C GLN A 553 -33.58 -0.99 13.27
N PHE A 554 -33.84 -2.24 13.68
CA PHE A 554 -32.80 -3.14 14.17
C PHE A 554 -31.71 -3.38 13.12
N ARG A 555 -32.09 -3.60 11.86
CA ARG A 555 -31.14 -3.74 10.73
C ARG A 555 -30.29 -2.48 10.55
N MET A 556 -30.90 -1.29 10.58
CA MET A 556 -30.17 -0.03 10.45
C MET A 556 -29.14 0.17 11.56
N ILE A 557 -29.51 -0.17 12.79
CA ILE A 557 -28.61 -0.13 13.95
C ILE A 557 -27.45 -1.11 13.76
N MET A 558 -27.72 -2.33 13.29
CA MET A 558 -26.66 -3.29 13.00
C MET A 558 -25.70 -2.84 11.90
N ILE A 559 -26.22 -2.30 10.78
CA ILE A 559 -25.43 -1.76 9.67
C ILE A 559 -24.47 -0.68 10.20
N SER A 560 -25.00 0.23 11.02
CA SER A 560 -24.23 1.28 11.69
C SER A 560 -23.14 0.73 12.61
N PHE A 561 -23.46 -0.21 13.52
CA PHE A 561 -22.48 -0.79 14.45
C PHE A 561 -21.40 -1.63 13.75
N ALA A 562 -21.76 -2.31 12.68
CA ALA A 562 -20.81 -3.03 11.83
C ALA A 562 -19.91 -2.08 11.01
N LYS A 563 -20.19 -0.77 11.05
CA LYS A 563 -19.54 0.26 10.22
C LYS A 563 -19.60 -0.12 8.75
N LEU A 564 -20.68 -0.76 8.32
CA LEU A 564 -20.95 -0.93 6.92
C LEU A 564 -21.44 0.41 6.37
N ASP A 565 -21.18 0.68 5.10
CA ASP A 565 -21.65 1.90 4.47
C ASP A 565 -21.11 3.18 5.16
N GLN A 566 -19.78 3.28 5.33
CA GLN A 566 -19.11 4.43 5.97
C GLN A 566 -19.23 5.74 5.17
N GLY A 567 -20.44 6.29 5.12
CA GLY A 567 -20.72 7.62 4.56
C GLY A 567 -20.95 7.65 3.05
N LYS A 568 -21.07 6.50 2.39
CA LYS A 568 -21.41 6.42 0.96
C LYS A 568 -22.40 5.30 0.74
N SER A 569 -23.69 5.65 0.75
CA SER A 569 -24.76 4.69 0.55
C SER A 569 -24.60 3.92 -0.76
N LEU A 570 -25.09 2.69 -0.77
CA LEU A 570 -25.24 1.92 -1.99
C LEU A 570 -26.08 2.73 -2.99
N GLN A 571 -25.56 2.95 -4.19
CA GLN A 571 -26.23 3.75 -5.22
C GLN A 571 -27.08 2.86 -6.13
N SER A 572 -28.13 3.44 -6.72
CA SER A 572 -29.02 2.71 -7.63
C SER A 572 -28.29 2.08 -8.81
N ASP A 573 -27.33 2.78 -9.42
CA ASP A 573 -26.56 2.25 -10.54
C ASP A 573 -25.66 1.08 -10.13
N GLU A 574 -25.15 1.06 -8.90
CA GLU A 574 -24.39 -0.07 -8.36
C GLU A 574 -25.28 -1.30 -8.19
N VAL A 575 -26.52 -1.12 -7.71
CA VAL A 575 -27.50 -2.22 -7.60
C VAL A 575 -27.93 -2.72 -8.97
N ARG A 576 -28.14 -1.81 -9.94
CA ARG A 576 -28.45 -2.19 -11.33
C ARG A 576 -27.32 -3.00 -11.94
N GLN A 577 -26.07 -2.55 -11.83
CA GLN A 577 -24.92 -3.33 -12.27
C GLN A 577 -24.82 -4.68 -11.54
N TRP A 578 -25.11 -4.70 -10.23
CA TRP A 578 -25.09 -5.93 -9.44
C TRP A 578 -26.18 -6.94 -9.83
N TYR A 579 -27.34 -6.50 -10.30
CA TYR A 579 -28.42 -7.39 -10.77
C TYR A 579 -28.36 -7.66 -12.28
N SER A 580 -27.67 -6.82 -13.05
CA SER A 580 -27.62 -6.93 -14.49
C SER A 580 -26.80 -8.15 -14.93
N PRO A 581 -27.35 -9.05 -15.77
CA PRO A 581 -26.64 -10.19 -16.32
C PRO A 581 -25.59 -9.80 -17.37
N SER A 582 -25.72 -8.63 -18.01
CA SER A 582 -24.75 -8.10 -18.97
C SER A 582 -23.59 -7.35 -18.32
N ALA A 583 -23.79 -6.80 -17.12
CA ALA A 583 -22.81 -5.96 -16.46
C ALA A 583 -21.68 -6.81 -15.88
N ILE A 584 -20.50 -6.76 -16.51
CA ILE A 584 -19.26 -7.08 -15.81
C ILE A 584 -19.04 -5.93 -14.83
N ILE A 585 -19.24 -6.19 -13.54
CA ILE A 585 -18.89 -5.22 -12.51
C ILE A 585 -17.40 -4.92 -12.69
N ALA A 586 -17.09 -3.69 -13.07
CA ALA A 586 -15.72 -3.28 -13.26
C ALA A 586 -14.95 -3.56 -11.96
N THR A 587 -13.74 -4.13 -12.06
CA THR A 587 -12.94 -4.53 -10.89
C THR A 587 -12.81 -3.38 -9.88
N GLY A 588 -12.69 -2.14 -10.35
CA GLY A 588 -12.65 -0.95 -9.48
C GLY A 588 -13.95 -0.68 -8.70
N VAL A 589 -15.13 -0.96 -9.28
CA VAL A 589 -16.42 -0.84 -8.58
C VAL A 589 -16.52 -1.94 -7.52
N GLN A 590 -16.23 -3.19 -7.88
CA GLN A 590 -16.25 -4.31 -6.93
C GLN A 590 -15.28 -4.08 -5.76
N ASP A 591 -14.07 -3.60 -6.04
CA ASP A 591 -13.09 -3.25 -5.02
C ASP A 591 -13.61 -2.10 -4.13
N ASP A 592 -14.26 -1.08 -4.69
CA ASP A 592 -14.91 -0.03 -3.89
C ASP A 592 -16.01 -0.60 -2.98
N LEU A 593 -16.90 -1.46 -3.51
CA LEU A 593 -17.97 -2.10 -2.72
C LEU A 593 -17.40 -2.94 -1.56
N VAL A 594 -16.34 -3.69 -1.82
CA VAL A 594 -15.62 -4.48 -0.81
C VAL A 594 -14.93 -3.57 0.22
N SER A 595 -14.37 -2.41 -0.21
CA SER A 595 -13.74 -1.42 0.68
C SER A 595 -14.75 -0.85 1.68
N ARG A 596 -15.97 -0.59 1.21
CA ARG A 596 -17.11 -0.10 2.01
C ARG A 596 -17.73 -1.19 2.90
N GLY A 597 -17.30 -2.44 2.73
CA GLY A 597 -17.83 -3.61 3.42
C GLY A 597 -19.19 -4.08 2.90
N LEU A 598 -19.65 -3.58 1.74
CA LEU A 598 -20.97 -3.92 1.20
C LEU A 598 -20.98 -5.27 0.51
N VAL A 599 -19.83 -5.73 0.02
CA VAL A 599 -19.67 -7.02 -0.66
C VAL A 599 -18.81 -7.95 0.19
N GLN A 600 -19.23 -9.21 0.28
CA GLN A 600 -18.55 -10.27 1.00
C GLN A 600 -18.15 -11.41 0.07
N ALA A 601 -16.93 -11.92 0.24
CA ALA A 601 -16.51 -13.15 -0.42
C ALA A 601 -17.05 -14.35 0.35
N VAL A 602 -17.88 -15.16 -0.33
CA VAL A 602 -18.46 -16.40 0.19
C VAL A 602 -17.85 -17.56 -0.59
N GLN A 603 -17.45 -18.62 0.11
CA GLN A 603 -16.96 -19.83 -0.55
C GLN A 603 -18.14 -20.65 -1.06
N PHE A 604 -18.06 -21.15 -2.30
CA PHE A 604 -19.13 -21.94 -2.88
C PHE A 604 -18.61 -23.29 -3.39
N GLY A 605 -18.65 -24.30 -2.52
CA GLY A 605 -18.14 -25.64 -2.81
C GLY A 605 -16.70 -25.59 -3.34
N ASN A 606 -16.46 -26.32 -4.43
CA ASN A 606 -15.17 -26.33 -5.14
C ASN A 606 -15.06 -25.26 -6.24
N SER A 607 -16.12 -24.48 -6.48
CA SER A 607 -16.18 -23.50 -7.58
C SER A 607 -15.42 -22.20 -7.29
N GLY A 608 -14.75 -22.12 -6.14
CA GLY A 608 -14.02 -20.94 -5.70
C GLY A 608 -14.87 -19.99 -4.85
N HIS A 609 -14.47 -18.72 -4.84
CA HIS A 609 -15.12 -17.66 -4.10
C HIS A 609 -16.05 -16.85 -5.00
N LYS A 610 -17.23 -16.54 -4.48
CA LYS A 610 -18.19 -15.64 -5.10
C LYS A 610 -18.30 -14.38 -4.26
N SER A 611 -18.33 -13.23 -4.93
CA SER A 611 -18.62 -11.96 -4.27
C SER A 611 -20.13 -11.80 -4.19
N VAL A 612 -20.61 -11.45 -3.00
CA VAL A 612 -22.03 -11.36 -2.68
C VAL A 612 -22.29 -10.00 -2.04
N LEU A 613 -23.21 -9.23 -2.59
CA LEU A 613 -23.69 -8.01 -1.94
C LEU A 613 -24.46 -8.39 -0.68
N HIS A 614 -24.11 -7.76 0.44
CA HIS A 614 -24.63 -8.14 1.74
C HIS A 614 -26.16 -7.93 1.80
N PRO A 615 -26.96 -8.98 2.11
CA PRO A 615 -28.43 -8.91 2.05
C PRO A 615 -29.02 -7.78 2.89
N LEU A 616 -28.45 -7.54 4.08
CA LEU A 616 -28.91 -6.45 4.94
C LEU A 616 -28.76 -5.07 4.30
N ILE A 617 -27.66 -4.84 3.58
CA ILE A 617 -27.41 -3.59 2.88
C ILE A 617 -28.38 -3.47 1.71
N LEU A 618 -28.53 -4.55 0.94
CA LEU A 618 -29.43 -4.57 -0.20
C LEU A 618 -30.90 -4.37 0.20
N GLN A 619 -31.33 -4.99 1.29
CA GLN A 619 -32.67 -4.83 1.84
C GLN A 619 -32.89 -3.42 2.41
N SER A 620 -31.93 -2.89 3.18
CA SER A 620 -31.96 -1.52 3.69
C SER A 620 -32.01 -0.48 2.57
N TRP A 621 -31.22 -0.70 1.50
CA TRP A 621 -31.27 0.09 0.28
C TRP A 621 -32.67 0.03 -0.35
N ALA A 622 -33.24 -1.15 -0.54
CA ALA A 622 -34.56 -1.33 -1.14
C ALA A 622 -35.68 -0.68 -0.31
N GLU A 623 -35.56 -0.69 1.02
CA GLU A 623 -36.50 -0.03 1.93
C GLU A 623 -36.41 1.51 1.84
N SER A 624 -35.23 2.05 1.50
CA SER A 624 -34.97 3.49 1.46
C SER A 624 -35.24 4.13 0.08
N HIS A 625 -35.44 3.32 -0.97
CA HIS A 625 -35.62 3.78 -2.35
C HIS A 625 -37.03 3.50 -2.86
N ARG A 626 -37.53 4.37 -3.74
CA ARG A 626 -38.90 4.29 -4.30
C ARG A 626 -38.95 3.80 -5.74
N GLU A 627 -37.81 3.53 -6.34
CA GLU A 627 -37.75 3.13 -7.74
C GLU A 627 -38.28 1.69 -7.96
N PRO A 628 -38.71 1.34 -9.17
CA PRO A 628 -39.29 0.02 -9.44
C PRO A 628 -38.37 -1.14 -9.04
N LEU A 629 -37.05 -1.02 -9.27
CA LEU A 629 -36.07 -2.04 -8.90
C LEU A 629 -36.05 -2.29 -7.38
N ALA A 630 -36.00 -1.21 -6.59
CA ALA A 630 -36.07 -1.27 -5.13
C ALA A 630 -37.36 -1.94 -4.66
N ASN A 631 -38.51 -1.60 -5.27
CA ASN A 631 -39.79 -2.21 -4.93
C ASN A 631 -39.81 -3.73 -5.17
N GLN A 632 -39.20 -4.21 -6.27
CA GLN A 632 -39.14 -5.66 -6.53
C GLN A 632 -38.19 -6.38 -5.57
N ILE A 633 -37.03 -5.81 -5.29
CA ILE A 633 -36.08 -6.37 -4.31
C ILE A 633 -36.70 -6.42 -2.91
N LYS A 634 -37.42 -5.37 -2.51
CA LYS A 634 -38.16 -5.33 -1.25
C LYS A 634 -39.19 -6.46 -1.17
N LYS A 635 -40.05 -6.60 -2.19
CA LYS A 635 -41.05 -7.68 -2.25
C LYS A 635 -40.40 -9.06 -2.22
N MET A 636 -39.29 -9.26 -2.92
CA MET A 636 -38.53 -10.51 -2.89
C MET A 636 -38.12 -10.90 -1.46
N PHE A 637 -37.58 -9.95 -0.67
CA PHE A 637 -37.21 -10.21 0.72
C PHE A 637 -38.42 -10.38 1.65
N GLU A 638 -39.52 -9.66 1.41
CA GLU A 638 -40.79 -9.84 2.15
C GLU A 638 -41.36 -11.25 1.93
N GLU A 639 -41.34 -11.73 0.69
CA GLU A 639 -41.77 -13.08 0.34
C GLU A 639 -40.85 -14.13 0.98
N ASP A 640 -39.52 -13.98 0.88
CA ASP A 640 -38.57 -14.89 1.55
C ASP A 640 -38.75 -14.90 3.09
N ALA A 641 -39.15 -13.76 3.67
CA ALA A 641 -39.41 -13.64 5.10
C ALA A 641 -40.62 -14.47 5.55
N VAL A 642 -41.63 -14.69 4.69
CA VAL A 642 -42.86 -15.42 5.06
C VAL A 642 -42.85 -16.90 4.66
N ILE A 643 -41.85 -17.37 3.90
CA ILE A 643 -41.79 -18.79 3.51
C ILE A 643 -41.52 -19.63 4.76
N GLU A 644 -42.52 -20.35 5.24
CA GLU A 644 -42.34 -21.31 6.34
C GLU A 644 -41.59 -22.56 5.88
N ALA A 645 -40.92 -23.25 6.81
CA ALA A 645 -40.24 -24.51 6.53
C ALA A 645 -41.16 -25.52 5.80
N ALA A 646 -42.46 -25.52 6.10
CA ALA A 646 -43.42 -26.45 5.49
C ALA A 646 -43.85 -26.08 4.04
N HIS A 647 -43.60 -24.86 3.56
CA HIS A 647 -44.26 -24.29 2.39
C HIS A 647 -43.27 -23.91 1.26
N GLU A 648 -42.52 -24.89 0.72
CA GLU A 648 -41.69 -24.71 -0.49
C GLU A 648 -42.50 -24.19 -1.70
N LYS A 649 -43.83 -24.39 -1.70
CA LYS A 649 -44.81 -23.89 -2.69
C LYS A 649 -45.00 -22.35 -2.69
N LYS A 650 -44.06 -21.57 -2.17
CA LYS A 650 -44.11 -20.10 -2.23
C LYS A 650 -42.87 -19.49 -2.85
N PHE A 651 -41.87 -20.30 -3.17
CA PHE A 651 -40.63 -19.84 -3.78
C PHE A 651 -40.84 -19.24 -5.18
N GLU A 652 -41.91 -19.61 -5.88
CA GLU A 652 -42.31 -18.98 -7.14
C GLU A 652 -42.43 -17.46 -7.00
N THR A 653 -42.90 -16.97 -5.86
CA THR A 653 -43.10 -15.53 -5.63
C THR A 653 -41.76 -14.81 -5.42
N VAL A 654 -40.78 -15.47 -4.79
CA VAL A 654 -39.40 -14.97 -4.67
C VAL A 654 -38.75 -14.89 -6.04
N MET A 655 -38.85 -15.96 -6.84
CA MET A 655 -38.29 -16.01 -8.19
C MET A 655 -38.94 -15.01 -9.16
N LEU A 656 -40.26 -14.83 -9.05
CA LEU A 656 -41.01 -13.81 -9.77
C LEU A 656 -40.42 -12.41 -9.55
N HIS A 657 -40.20 -12.03 -8.29
CA HIS A 657 -39.64 -10.73 -7.96
C HIS A 657 -38.15 -10.61 -8.29
N PHE A 658 -37.41 -11.72 -8.22
CA PHE A 658 -36.03 -11.79 -8.70
C PHE A 658 -35.93 -11.53 -10.20
N ASP A 659 -36.72 -12.24 -11.03
CA ASP A 659 -36.74 -12.04 -12.48
C ASP A 659 -37.19 -10.62 -12.84
N ALA A 660 -38.15 -10.07 -12.10
CA ALA A 660 -38.55 -8.67 -12.26
C ALA A 660 -37.39 -7.70 -11.97
N ALA A 661 -36.62 -7.93 -10.89
CA ALA A 661 -35.46 -7.13 -10.54
C ALA A 661 -34.35 -7.23 -11.59
N VAL A 662 -34.04 -8.44 -12.08
CA VAL A 662 -33.06 -8.66 -13.16
C VAL A 662 -33.46 -7.90 -14.43
N ARG A 663 -34.74 -7.95 -14.81
CA ARG A 663 -35.23 -7.24 -16.00
C ARG A 663 -35.20 -5.72 -15.84
N LEU A 664 -35.52 -5.21 -14.65
CA LEU A 664 -35.44 -3.78 -14.34
C LEU A 664 -33.98 -3.29 -14.30
N ALA A 665 -33.06 -4.11 -13.80
CA ALA A 665 -31.64 -3.81 -13.76
C ALA A 665 -30.97 -3.81 -15.15
N LEU A 666 -31.46 -4.65 -16.06
CA LEU A 666 -30.98 -4.73 -17.44
C LEU A 666 -31.45 -3.53 -18.30
N GLU A 667 -32.58 -2.90 -17.96
CA GLU A 667 -33.17 -1.79 -18.71
C GLU A 667 -33.30 -2.08 -20.22
N GLN A 668 -32.59 -1.31 -21.08
CA GLN A 668 -32.54 -1.48 -22.53
C GLN A 668 -31.30 -2.24 -23.03
N GLU A 669 -30.45 -2.73 -22.11
CA GLU A 669 -29.29 -3.54 -22.48
C GLU A 669 -29.72 -4.95 -22.89
N SER A 670 -28.93 -5.56 -23.79
CA SER A 670 -29.12 -6.96 -24.17
C SER A 670 -28.15 -7.86 -23.42
N CYS A 671 -28.62 -9.05 -23.04
CA CYS A 671 -27.76 -10.12 -22.54
C CYS A 671 -28.03 -11.41 -23.33
N THR A 672 -27.12 -12.37 -23.29
CA THR A 672 -27.37 -13.71 -23.82
C THR A 672 -28.21 -14.53 -22.84
N LEU A 673 -28.87 -15.60 -23.30
CA LEU A 673 -29.55 -16.54 -22.40
C LEU A 673 -28.59 -17.23 -21.43
N GLU A 674 -27.33 -17.45 -21.83
CA GLU A 674 -26.30 -17.97 -20.92
C GLU A 674 -25.94 -16.98 -19.80
N GLN A 675 -25.84 -15.69 -20.12
CA GLN A 675 -25.63 -14.63 -19.12
C GLN A 675 -26.83 -14.48 -18.19
N LEU A 676 -28.05 -14.60 -18.73
CA LEU A 676 -29.28 -14.53 -17.95
C LEU A 676 -29.43 -15.73 -17.01
N PHE A 677 -28.99 -16.90 -17.45
CA PHE A 677 -29.15 -18.16 -16.74
C PHE A 677 -27.81 -18.90 -16.56
N PRO A 678 -26.86 -18.32 -15.80
CA PRO A 678 -25.54 -18.91 -15.63
C PRO A 678 -25.64 -20.27 -14.95
N GLY A 679 -24.96 -21.27 -15.52
CA GLY A 679 -24.96 -22.64 -15.02
C GLY A 679 -26.22 -23.46 -15.36
N ALA A 680 -27.20 -22.89 -16.06
CA ALA A 680 -28.35 -23.63 -16.58
C ALA A 680 -27.94 -24.49 -17.79
N SER A 681 -28.61 -25.63 -17.96
CA SER A 681 -28.52 -26.40 -19.20
C SER A 681 -29.50 -25.82 -20.21
N LEU A 682 -28.96 -25.18 -21.25
CA LEU A 682 -29.68 -24.61 -22.38
C LEU A 682 -29.60 -25.61 -23.53
N LYS A 683 -30.75 -26.12 -23.99
CA LYS A 683 -30.80 -27.07 -25.11
C LYS A 683 -31.72 -26.53 -26.21
N PRO A 684 -31.35 -26.62 -27.50
CA PRO A 684 -30.00 -26.95 -27.98
C PRO A 684 -28.96 -25.92 -27.50
N GLU A 685 -27.68 -26.28 -27.55
CA GLU A 685 -26.58 -25.44 -27.05
C GLU A 685 -26.53 -24.07 -27.75
N SER A 686 -27.02 -23.97 -28.99
CA SER A 686 -27.16 -22.71 -29.73
C SER A 686 -28.08 -21.69 -29.06
N LEU A 687 -28.93 -22.09 -28.10
CA LEU A 687 -29.71 -21.14 -27.31
C LEU A 687 -28.83 -20.26 -26.42
N ARG A 688 -27.62 -20.69 -26.05
CA ARG A 688 -26.73 -19.93 -25.17
C ARG A 688 -26.40 -18.54 -25.71
N GLU A 689 -26.23 -18.43 -27.02
CA GLU A 689 -25.83 -17.20 -27.69
C GLU A 689 -27.02 -16.28 -28.02
N VAL A 690 -28.25 -16.72 -27.78
CA VAL A 690 -29.44 -15.93 -28.09
C VAL A 690 -29.49 -14.68 -27.22
N LEU A 691 -29.25 -13.53 -27.86
CA LEU A 691 -29.45 -12.22 -27.27
C LEU A 691 -30.93 -11.93 -27.02
N VAL A 692 -31.22 -11.47 -25.80
CA VAL A 692 -32.54 -11.04 -25.34
C VAL A 692 -32.45 -9.64 -24.73
N LEU A 693 -33.58 -8.92 -24.75
CA LEU A 693 -33.80 -7.60 -24.18
C LEU A 693 -35.01 -7.67 -23.25
N SER A 694 -35.00 -6.92 -22.15
CA SER A 694 -36.10 -6.95 -21.17
C SER A 694 -37.45 -6.56 -21.80
N GLY A 695 -37.45 -5.63 -22.76
CA GLY A 695 -38.66 -5.05 -23.34
C GLY A 695 -39.46 -4.16 -22.39
N LEU A 696 -38.99 -3.95 -21.14
CA LEU A 696 -39.64 -3.10 -20.16
C LEU A 696 -39.48 -1.63 -20.54
N ARG A 697 -40.59 -0.94 -20.78
CA ARG A 697 -40.62 0.51 -21.01
C ARG A 697 -41.01 1.20 -19.71
N HIS A 698 -40.04 1.68 -18.90
CA HIS A 698 -40.15 2.55 -17.70
C HIS A 698 -41.48 2.62 -16.87
N ARG A 699 -42.31 1.57 -16.85
CA ARG A 699 -43.62 1.56 -16.19
C ARG A 699 -43.52 0.99 -14.78
N GLN A 700 -44.43 1.42 -13.92
CA GLN A 700 -44.45 1.08 -12.49
C GLN A 700 -44.81 -0.38 -12.19
N ASN A 701 -45.47 -1.10 -13.10
CA ASN A 701 -45.95 -2.46 -12.84
C ASN A 701 -45.20 -3.48 -13.71
N SER A 702 -44.13 -4.06 -13.16
CA SER A 702 -43.38 -5.16 -13.80
C SER A 702 -44.06 -6.53 -13.66
N VAL A 703 -45.09 -6.63 -12.81
CA VAL A 703 -45.84 -7.85 -12.51
C VAL A 703 -47.33 -7.55 -12.60
N VAL A 704 -48.09 -8.39 -13.31
CA VAL A 704 -49.54 -8.34 -13.47
C VAL A 704 -50.12 -9.69 -13.06
N GLU A 705 -51.10 -9.65 -12.17
CA GLU A 705 -51.87 -10.84 -11.76
C GLU A 705 -53.16 -10.90 -12.57
N LEU A 706 -53.44 -12.07 -13.16
CA LEU A 706 -54.65 -12.35 -13.93
C LEU A 706 -55.38 -13.55 -13.33
N ASP A 707 -56.67 -13.70 -13.62
CA ASP A 707 -57.47 -14.80 -13.06
C ASP A 707 -57.02 -16.18 -13.58
N SER A 708 -56.67 -16.29 -14.87
CA SER A 708 -56.20 -17.54 -15.49
C SER A 708 -55.30 -17.27 -16.70
N PHE A 709 -54.43 -18.22 -17.03
CA PHE A 709 -53.73 -18.26 -18.32
C PHE A 709 -54.61 -18.75 -19.49
N ASP A 710 -55.91 -18.98 -19.28
CA ASP A 710 -56.85 -19.32 -20.35
C ASP A 710 -57.22 -18.12 -21.23
N ASP A 711 -57.21 -16.91 -20.67
CA ASP A 711 -57.42 -15.67 -21.45
C ASP A 711 -56.12 -15.28 -22.15
N VAL A 712 -55.87 -15.94 -23.28
CA VAL A 712 -54.65 -15.74 -24.08
C VAL A 712 -54.52 -14.29 -24.54
N ASP A 713 -55.62 -13.60 -24.84
CA ASP A 713 -55.58 -12.23 -25.33
C ASP A 713 -55.16 -11.25 -24.24
N GLU A 714 -55.71 -11.38 -23.02
CA GLU A 714 -55.31 -10.58 -21.86
C GLU A 714 -53.86 -10.85 -21.44
N VAL A 715 -53.46 -12.14 -21.40
CA VAL A 715 -52.07 -12.55 -21.15
C VAL A 715 -51.14 -11.92 -22.18
N MET A 716 -51.46 -12.03 -23.47
CA MET A 716 -50.64 -11.51 -24.56
C MET A 716 -50.56 -9.99 -24.57
N SER A 717 -51.64 -9.29 -24.22
CA SER A 717 -51.63 -7.84 -24.02
C SER A 717 -50.59 -7.47 -22.95
N SER A 718 -50.66 -8.10 -21.78
CA SER A 718 -49.74 -7.85 -20.66
C SER A 718 -48.28 -8.15 -21.00
N LEU A 719 -48.02 -9.29 -21.67
CA LEU A 719 -46.68 -9.70 -22.09
C LEU A 719 -46.08 -8.77 -23.16
N GLN A 720 -46.90 -8.26 -24.10
CA GLN A 720 -46.45 -7.29 -25.11
C GLN A 720 -46.06 -5.94 -24.51
N TYR A 721 -46.67 -5.56 -23.38
CA TYR A 721 -46.25 -4.40 -22.59
C TYR A 721 -44.99 -4.68 -21.74
N GLY A 722 -44.45 -5.90 -21.77
CA GLY A 722 -43.27 -6.31 -21.03
C GLY A 722 -43.55 -6.71 -19.58
N SER A 723 -44.81 -6.92 -19.19
CA SER A 723 -45.14 -7.30 -17.80
C SER A 723 -44.92 -8.80 -17.58
N ILE A 724 -44.42 -9.20 -16.42
CA ILE A 724 -44.48 -10.60 -15.97
C ILE A 724 -45.94 -10.90 -15.62
N VAL A 725 -46.47 -12.02 -16.10
CA VAL A 725 -47.87 -12.40 -15.88
C VAL A 725 -47.94 -13.57 -14.92
N VAL A 726 -48.75 -13.44 -13.88
CA VAL A 726 -48.98 -14.44 -12.83
C VAL A 726 -50.46 -14.82 -12.83
N SER A 727 -50.76 -16.12 -12.73
CA SER A 727 -52.14 -16.59 -12.59
C SER A 727 -52.54 -16.64 -11.11
N GLN A 728 -53.70 -16.09 -10.75
CA GLN A 728 -54.31 -16.25 -9.43
C GLN A 728 -54.67 -17.71 -9.17
N LYS A 729 -55.06 -18.45 -10.21
CA LYS A 729 -55.21 -19.91 -10.19
C LYS A 729 -53.84 -20.58 -10.32
N ARG A 730 -53.00 -20.35 -9.30
CA ARG A 730 -51.63 -20.89 -9.20
C ARG A 730 -51.65 -22.39 -9.53
N THR A 731 -50.63 -22.90 -10.22
CA THR A 731 -50.43 -24.31 -10.56
C THR A 731 -51.38 -24.98 -11.58
N GLU A 732 -52.41 -24.30 -12.13
CA GLU A 732 -53.44 -24.95 -12.98
C GLU A 732 -52.87 -25.63 -14.24
N LYS A 733 -51.67 -25.27 -14.72
CA LYS A 733 -51.10 -25.81 -15.95
C LYS A 733 -49.62 -26.19 -15.88
N GLY A 734 -49.04 -26.32 -14.69
CA GLY A 734 -47.60 -26.62 -14.56
C GLY A 734 -46.68 -25.49 -15.03
N ILE A 735 -47.19 -24.25 -14.96
CA ILE A 735 -46.46 -22.99 -15.06
C ILE A 735 -46.96 -22.10 -13.94
N GLU A 736 -46.05 -21.44 -13.24
CA GLU A 736 -46.40 -20.52 -12.15
C GLU A 736 -46.48 -19.07 -12.65
N TYR A 737 -45.57 -18.65 -13.53
CA TYR A 737 -45.58 -17.31 -14.14
C TYR A 737 -44.92 -17.28 -15.53
N LEU A 738 -45.22 -16.23 -16.30
CA LEU A 738 -44.76 -16.02 -17.67
C LEU A 738 -43.90 -14.76 -17.76
N VAL A 739 -42.67 -14.88 -18.27
CA VAL A 739 -41.72 -13.77 -18.39
C VAL A 739 -41.48 -13.43 -19.86
N PRO A 740 -41.82 -12.21 -20.33
CA PRO A 740 -41.57 -11.80 -21.71
C PRO A 740 -40.16 -11.25 -21.90
N TRP A 741 -39.58 -11.57 -23.05
CA TRP A 741 -38.29 -11.09 -23.54
C TRP A 741 -38.37 -10.73 -25.02
N THR A 742 -37.60 -9.75 -25.47
CA THR A 742 -37.51 -9.36 -26.89
C THR A 742 -36.21 -9.87 -27.49
N VAL A 743 -36.26 -10.44 -28.69
CA VAL A 743 -35.06 -10.93 -29.41
C VAL A 743 -34.69 -9.92 -30.50
N PRO A 744 -33.69 -9.06 -30.31
CA PRO A 744 -33.40 -7.98 -31.25
C PRO A 744 -32.85 -8.49 -32.59
N ARG A 745 -32.06 -9.56 -32.57
CA ARG A 745 -31.30 -10.05 -33.72
C ARG A 745 -32.11 -10.95 -34.65
N LYS A 746 -32.08 -10.67 -35.96
CA LYS A 746 -32.87 -11.38 -36.98
C LYS A 746 -32.47 -12.86 -37.11
N ASP A 747 -31.17 -13.14 -37.09
CA ASP A 747 -30.60 -14.50 -37.13
C ASP A 747 -31.03 -15.31 -35.90
N HIS A 748 -31.02 -14.71 -34.72
CA HIS A 748 -31.52 -15.37 -33.50
C HIS A 748 -33.04 -15.63 -33.56
N ARG A 749 -33.81 -14.73 -34.18
CA ARG A 749 -35.24 -14.97 -34.45
C ARG A 749 -35.44 -16.16 -35.39
N GLN A 750 -34.62 -16.28 -36.44
CA GLN A 750 -34.68 -17.42 -37.35
C GLN A 750 -34.31 -18.72 -36.66
N LEU A 751 -33.25 -18.73 -35.84
CA LEU A 751 -32.87 -19.87 -35.00
C LEU A 751 -34.04 -20.31 -34.12
N LEU A 752 -34.64 -19.40 -33.35
CA LEU A 752 -35.76 -19.74 -32.46
C LEU A 752 -36.98 -20.27 -33.22
N ARG A 753 -37.27 -19.77 -34.42
CA ARG A 753 -38.34 -20.31 -35.28
C ARG A 753 -38.05 -21.73 -35.75
N SER A 754 -36.80 -22.04 -36.10
CA SER A 754 -36.42 -23.39 -36.54
C SER A 754 -36.52 -24.45 -35.44
N LEU A 755 -36.59 -24.04 -34.17
CA LEU A 755 -36.76 -24.94 -33.03
C LEU A 755 -38.23 -25.32 -32.78
N GLN A 756 -39.18 -24.76 -33.52
CA GLN A 756 -40.59 -25.15 -33.41
C GLN A 756 -40.91 -26.36 -34.30
N PRO A 757 -41.63 -27.35 -33.77
CA PRO A 757 -42.35 -28.28 -34.63
C PRO A 757 -43.39 -27.48 -35.43
N THR A 758 -43.38 -27.63 -36.76
CA THR A 758 -44.19 -26.88 -37.72
C THR A 758 -45.68 -26.99 -37.41
N GLY A 759 -46.20 -26.04 -36.63
CA GLY A 759 -47.64 -25.81 -36.52
C GLY A 759 -48.18 -25.16 -37.79
N PRO A 760 -49.47 -25.34 -38.13
CA PRO A 760 -50.05 -24.94 -39.41
C PRO A 760 -50.29 -23.43 -39.59
N GLY A 761 -49.75 -22.56 -38.74
CA GLY A 761 -49.95 -21.10 -38.81
C GLY A 761 -48.71 -20.36 -39.29
N GLU A 762 -48.86 -19.52 -40.31
CA GLU A 762 -47.82 -18.60 -40.76
C GLU A 762 -47.50 -17.59 -39.64
N LYS A 763 -46.29 -17.66 -39.08
CA LYS A 763 -45.83 -16.75 -38.03
C LYS A 763 -45.55 -15.37 -38.62
N ASP A 764 -45.84 -14.31 -37.85
CA ASP A 764 -45.49 -12.95 -38.25
C ASP A 764 -43.96 -12.87 -38.44
N PRO A 765 -43.44 -12.49 -39.63
CA PRO A 765 -42.01 -12.33 -39.86
C PRO A 765 -41.38 -11.31 -38.91
N ASN A 766 -42.17 -10.41 -38.32
CA ASN A 766 -41.77 -9.41 -37.34
C ASN A 766 -41.92 -9.85 -35.88
N ALA A 767 -42.39 -11.08 -35.61
CA ALA A 767 -42.45 -11.63 -34.27
C ALA A 767 -41.06 -11.60 -33.62
N HIS A 768 -40.99 -11.01 -32.43
CA HIS A 768 -39.76 -10.80 -31.67
C HIS A 768 -39.90 -11.18 -30.20
N LEU A 769 -41.09 -11.60 -29.77
CA LEU A 769 -41.40 -11.91 -28.38
C LEU A 769 -41.05 -13.36 -28.04
N LEU A 770 -40.05 -13.55 -27.19
CA LEU A 770 -39.75 -14.81 -26.52
C LEU A 770 -40.46 -14.84 -25.16
N ILE A 771 -41.25 -15.87 -24.90
CA ILE A 771 -41.93 -16.05 -23.61
C ILE A 771 -41.22 -17.18 -22.86
N LEU A 772 -40.84 -16.92 -21.61
CA LEU A 772 -40.32 -17.94 -20.72
C LEU A 772 -41.41 -18.35 -19.73
N GLY A 773 -41.86 -19.60 -19.83
CA GLY A 773 -42.84 -20.18 -18.92
C GLY A 773 -42.14 -20.81 -17.73
N VAL A 774 -42.17 -20.11 -16.60
CA VAL A 774 -41.41 -20.53 -15.42
C VAL A 774 -42.21 -21.53 -14.59
N GLN A 775 -41.55 -22.64 -14.28
CA GLN A 775 -42.03 -23.64 -13.35
C GLN A 775 -41.02 -23.86 -12.22
N THR A 776 -41.39 -23.41 -11.03
CA THR A 776 -40.62 -23.57 -9.78
C THR A 776 -41.23 -24.66 -8.92
N LYS A 777 -41.10 -25.93 -9.33
CA LYS A 777 -41.49 -27.05 -8.46
C LYS A 777 -40.26 -27.74 -7.87
N TYR A 778 -40.10 -27.56 -6.56
CA TYR A 778 -39.31 -28.43 -5.70
C TYR A 778 -40.07 -29.76 -5.58
N VAL A 779 -39.71 -30.74 -6.41
CA VAL A 779 -40.36 -32.05 -6.37
C VAL A 779 -39.80 -32.79 -5.14
N GLN A 780 -40.46 -32.67 -3.99
CA GLN A 780 -40.20 -33.50 -2.81
C GLN A 780 -40.99 -34.82 -2.85
N GLU A 781 -42.09 -34.86 -3.60
CA GLU A 781 -42.91 -36.05 -3.73
C GLU A 781 -42.88 -36.52 -5.17
N PHE A 782 -42.67 -37.82 -5.32
CA PHE A 782 -42.75 -38.67 -6.50
C PHE A 782 -43.86 -38.23 -7.47
N VAL A 783 -43.67 -37.12 -8.20
CA VAL A 783 -44.53 -36.76 -9.32
C VAL A 783 -44.27 -37.87 -10.32
N GLY A 784 -45.26 -38.76 -10.46
CA GLY A 784 -45.22 -39.85 -11.42
C GLY A 784 -44.83 -39.30 -12.79
N LYS A 785 -43.54 -39.44 -13.10
CA LYS A 785 -42.86 -39.08 -14.36
C LYS A 785 -42.79 -37.55 -14.61
N TRP A 786 -41.60 -36.96 -14.46
CA TRP A 786 -41.22 -35.64 -15.00
C TRP A 786 -41.72 -35.33 -16.42
N PRO A 787 -41.77 -36.32 -17.36
CA PRO A 787 -42.49 -36.15 -18.63
C PRO A 787 -43.88 -35.50 -18.47
N SER A 788 -44.64 -35.85 -17.43
CA SER A 788 -45.94 -35.23 -17.14
C SER A 788 -45.86 -33.74 -16.79
N VAL A 789 -44.78 -33.29 -16.12
CA VAL A 789 -44.57 -31.87 -15.80
C VAL A 789 -44.20 -31.11 -17.07
N GLU A 790 -43.31 -31.66 -17.89
CA GLU A 790 -42.91 -31.08 -19.17
C GLU A 790 -44.11 -31.02 -20.13
N ASP A 791 -44.90 -32.08 -20.23
CA ASP A 791 -46.11 -32.14 -21.06
C ASP A 791 -47.17 -31.13 -20.59
N LYS A 792 -47.33 -30.95 -19.28
CA LYS A 792 -48.23 -29.93 -18.72
C LYS A 792 -47.75 -28.53 -19.08
N ALA A 793 -46.47 -28.22 -18.87
CA ALA A 793 -45.90 -26.93 -19.24
C ALA A 793 -46.01 -26.66 -20.75
N LYS A 794 -45.75 -27.66 -21.59
CA LYS A 794 -45.95 -27.55 -23.05
C LYS A 794 -47.41 -27.28 -23.41
N LYS A 795 -48.35 -28.02 -22.81
CA LYS A 795 -49.79 -27.81 -23.02
C LYS A 795 -50.23 -26.41 -22.57
N ALA A 796 -49.64 -25.90 -21.49
CA ALA A 796 -49.88 -24.56 -20.99
C ALA A 796 -49.39 -23.48 -21.97
N LEU A 797 -48.20 -23.66 -22.53
CA LEU A 797 -47.61 -22.72 -23.49
C LEU A 797 -48.19 -22.83 -24.89
N ALA A 798 -48.85 -23.95 -25.25
CA ALA A 798 -49.35 -24.20 -26.60
C ALA A 798 -50.26 -23.08 -27.12
N GLY A 799 -51.14 -22.52 -26.27
CA GLY A 799 -52.01 -21.41 -26.64
C GLY A 799 -51.25 -20.12 -26.98
N LEU A 800 -50.25 -19.77 -26.17
CA LEU A 800 -49.36 -18.63 -26.41
C LEU A 800 -48.49 -18.87 -27.65
N GLN A 801 -48.00 -20.09 -27.79
CA GLN A 801 -47.17 -20.54 -28.89
C GLN A 801 -47.90 -20.51 -30.23
N ALA A 802 -49.23 -20.61 -30.26
CA ALA A 802 -50.03 -20.45 -31.47
C ALA A 802 -50.18 -18.97 -31.91
N ASN A 803 -49.94 -18.00 -31.02
CA ASN A 803 -50.11 -16.59 -31.33
C ASN A 803 -49.05 -16.12 -32.37
N PRO A 804 -49.43 -15.37 -33.43
CA PRO A 804 -48.52 -14.97 -34.50
C PRO A 804 -47.40 -14.03 -34.03
N LYS A 805 -47.61 -13.26 -32.95
CA LYS A 805 -46.60 -12.33 -32.40
C LYS A 805 -45.56 -13.00 -31.51
N VAL A 806 -45.82 -14.23 -31.05
CA VAL A 806 -44.90 -15.01 -30.21
C VAL A 806 -43.90 -15.73 -31.10
N LEU A 807 -42.64 -15.36 -30.91
CA LEU A 807 -41.51 -15.97 -31.59
C LEU A 807 -41.28 -17.40 -31.12
N GLN A 808 -41.28 -17.61 -29.80
CA GLN A 808 -41.10 -18.90 -29.13
C GLN A 808 -41.60 -18.77 -27.69
N ALA A 809 -42.14 -19.86 -27.14
CA ALA A 809 -42.42 -20.03 -25.72
C ALA A 809 -41.57 -21.19 -25.20
N LEU A 810 -40.61 -20.90 -24.31
CA LEU A 810 -39.71 -21.90 -23.72
C LEU A 810 -40.09 -22.14 -22.26
N PRO A 811 -40.25 -23.39 -21.83
CA PRO A 811 -40.39 -23.65 -20.41
C PRO A 811 -39.02 -23.53 -19.72
N VAL A 812 -39.04 -22.91 -18.53
CA VAL A 812 -37.89 -22.76 -17.64
C VAL A 812 -38.18 -23.56 -16.38
N PHE A 813 -37.36 -24.55 -16.11
CA PHE A 813 -37.55 -25.44 -14.97
C PHE A 813 -36.47 -25.17 -13.91
N TYR A 814 -36.93 -24.71 -12.75
CA TYR A 814 -36.12 -24.67 -11.54
C TYR A 814 -36.34 -25.99 -10.79
N THR A 815 -35.38 -26.92 -10.91
CA THR A 815 -35.49 -28.27 -10.34
C THR A 815 -34.35 -28.59 -9.38
N THR A 816 -34.65 -29.46 -8.41
CA THR A 816 -33.73 -29.81 -7.33
C THR A 816 -32.95 -31.11 -7.53
N GLU A 817 -33.43 -32.02 -8.38
CA GLU A 817 -32.76 -33.31 -8.53
C GLU A 817 -31.63 -33.25 -9.57
N SER A 818 -30.59 -34.04 -9.32
CA SER A 818 -29.55 -34.41 -10.27
C SER A 818 -30.09 -35.36 -11.35
N THR A 819 -31.25 -35.07 -11.96
CA THR A 819 -31.82 -35.84 -13.10
C THR A 819 -30.99 -35.70 -14.38
N LYS A 820 -29.68 -35.44 -14.25
CA LYS A 820 -28.71 -35.20 -15.32
C LYS A 820 -28.46 -36.41 -16.21
N GLU A 821 -28.86 -37.61 -15.81
CA GLU A 821 -28.47 -38.83 -16.52
C GLU A 821 -29.69 -39.53 -17.13
N GLY A 822 -29.95 -39.27 -18.41
CA GLY A 822 -30.63 -40.24 -19.26
C GLY A 822 -32.00 -39.91 -19.86
N ARG A 823 -32.40 -38.64 -20.05
CA ARG A 823 -33.66 -38.33 -20.74
C ARG A 823 -33.42 -37.62 -22.07
N SER A 824 -34.11 -38.07 -23.12
CA SER A 824 -34.09 -37.47 -24.47
C SER A 824 -34.58 -36.03 -24.35
N LEU A 825 -33.65 -35.10 -24.59
CA LEU A 825 -33.79 -33.66 -24.37
C LEU A 825 -33.89 -32.96 -25.72
N ASP A 826 -34.69 -33.52 -26.62
CA ASP A 826 -34.80 -33.02 -27.99
C ASP A 826 -35.61 -31.72 -28.08
N ASN A 827 -36.19 -31.26 -26.96
CA ASN A 827 -37.00 -30.06 -26.91
C ASN A 827 -36.23 -28.86 -26.31
N PRO A 828 -36.47 -27.65 -26.85
CA PRO A 828 -35.78 -26.46 -26.39
C PRO A 828 -36.29 -26.03 -25.02
N ASN A 829 -35.42 -26.06 -24.01
CA ASN A 829 -35.79 -25.88 -22.60
C ASN A 829 -34.61 -25.26 -21.83
N VAL A 830 -34.92 -24.57 -20.72
CA VAL A 830 -33.91 -24.08 -19.76
C VAL A 830 -34.03 -24.85 -18.45
N TYR A 831 -32.95 -25.49 -18.01
CA TYR A 831 -32.94 -26.28 -16.79
C TYR A 831 -31.92 -25.76 -15.79
N PHE A 832 -32.39 -25.35 -14.62
CA PHE A 832 -31.55 -25.13 -13.46
C PHE A 832 -31.54 -26.38 -12.60
N ASN A 833 -30.34 -26.82 -12.22
CA ASN A 833 -30.20 -27.67 -11.05
C ASN A 833 -30.16 -26.81 -9.78
N GLU A 834 -30.43 -27.43 -8.63
CA GLU A 834 -30.48 -26.74 -7.33
C GLU A 834 -29.25 -25.88 -7.06
N VAL A 835 -28.07 -26.39 -7.44
CA VAL A 835 -26.78 -25.75 -7.19
C VAL A 835 -26.64 -24.50 -8.05
N GLY A 836 -26.89 -24.58 -9.36
CA GLY A 836 -26.79 -23.43 -10.26
C GLY A 836 -27.80 -22.33 -9.92
N LEU A 837 -29.02 -22.71 -9.50
CA LEU A 837 -30.00 -21.75 -9.01
C LEU A 837 -29.55 -21.07 -7.71
N ALA A 838 -29.01 -21.84 -6.77
CA ALA A 838 -28.47 -21.30 -5.54
C ALA A 838 -27.28 -20.38 -5.78
N GLU A 839 -26.38 -20.72 -6.71
CA GLU A 839 -25.26 -19.86 -7.13
C GLU A 839 -25.79 -18.54 -7.70
N LEU A 840 -26.73 -18.61 -8.64
CA LEU A 840 -27.33 -17.42 -9.27
C LEU A 840 -27.97 -16.50 -8.23
N LEU A 841 -28.82 -17.04 -7.35
CA LEU A 841 -29.50 -16.24 -6.34
C LEU A 841 -28.54 -15.73 -5.26
N LEU A 842 -27.58 -16.54 -4.82
CA LEU A 842 -26.59 -16.11 -3.83
C LEU A 842 -25.73 -14.96 -4.37
N GLU A 843 -25.28 -15.05 -5.63
CA GLU A 843 -24.44 -14.01 -6.24
C GLU A 843 -25.15 -12.66 -6.30
N ARG A 844 -26.46 -12.67 -6.59
CA ARG A 844 -27.24 -11.45 -6.83
C ARG A 844 -28.00 -10.91 -5.60
N THR A 845 -28.48 -11.80 -4.75
CA THR A 845 -29.37 -11.47 -3.62
C THR A 845 -28.75 -11.78 -2.25
N GLY A 846 -27.68 -12.57 -2.24
CA GLY A 846 -27.13 -13.21 -1.05
C GLY A 846 -28.00 -14.37 -0.53
N PRO A 847 -27.74 -14.86 0.69
CA PRO A 847 -28.46 -16.02 1.22
C PRO A 847 -29.91 -15.67 1.51
N LEU A 848 -30.80 -16.24 0.71
CA LEU A 848 -32.23 -16.31 1.02
C LEU A 848 -32.49 -17.47 1.98
N ARG A 849 -33.52 -17.34 2.82
CA ARG A 849 -33.85 -18.30 3.87
C ARG A 849 -34.08 -19.70 3.31
N LEU A 850 -34.74 -19.81 2.15
CA LEU A 850 -35.16 -21.07 1.55
C LEU A 850 -34.01 -22.06 1.34
N PHE A 851 -32.80 -21.56 1.09
CA PHE A 851 -31.61 -22.37 0.84
C PHE A 851 -31.10 -23.15 2.05
N PHE A 852 -31.49 -22.79 3.26
CA PHE A 852 -30.89 -23.33 4.48
C PHE A 852 -31.78 -24.32 5.26
N GLU A 853 -33.08 -24.39 4.99
CA GLU A 853 -34.03 -24.97 5.96
C GLU A 853 -34.51 -26.41 5.68
N LYS A 854 -34.47 -26.89 4.42
CA LYS A 854 -34.93 -28.26 4.07
C LYS A 854 -33.97 -29.07 3.20
N ARG A 855 -33.37 -28.45 2.19
CA ARG A 855 -32.34 -29.08 1.32
C ARG A 855 -30.96 -28.44 1.48
N GLY A 856 -30.85 -27.60 2.50
CA GLY A 856 -29.65 -26.89 2.85
C GLY A 856 -28.50 -27.77 3.29
N LYS A 857 -28.62 -29.06 3.65
CA LYS A 857 -27.42 -29.82 4.04
C LYS A 857 -26.38 -29.92 2.91
N PRO A 858 -26.71 -30.39 1.69
CA PRO A 858 -25.77 -30.34 0.57
C PRO A 858 -25.25 -28.94 0.22
N LEU A 859 -26.13 -27.93 0.25
CA LEU A 859 -25.76 -26.56 -0.12
C LEU A 859 -24.97 -25.85 0.99
N GLN A 860 -25.37 -25.98 2.25
CA GLN A 860 -24.64 -25.61 3.46
C GLN A 860 -23.32 -26.34 3.51
N ASN A 861 -23.23 -27.64 3.23
CA ASN A 861 -21.95 -28.35 3.19
C ASN A 861 -21.04 -27.82 2.08
N LYS A 862 -21.60 -27.36 0.95
CA LYS A 862 -20.83 -26.68 -0.10
C LYS A 862 -20.45 -25.25 0.29
N LEU A 863 -21.37 -24.46 0.87
CA LEU A 863 -21.13 -23.09 1.34
C LEU A 863 -20.15 -23.05 2.52
N ALA A 864 -20.28 -24.03 3.41
CA ALA A 864 -19.42 -24.29 4.54
C ALA A 864 -18.26 -25.23 4.16
N GLY A 865 -17.86 -25.25 2.88
CA GLY A 865 -16.82 -26.13 2.34
C GLY A 865 -15.44 -25.89 2.96
N PHE A 866 -15.30 -26.28 4.22
CA PHE A 866 -14.14 -26.56 5.07
C PHE A 866 -14.69 -27.21 6.34
N GLY A 867 -14.89 -28.52 6.26
CA GLY A 867 -14.65 -29.41 7.39
C GLY A 867 -13.21 -29.89 7.30
#